data_AF-A0A2L0FC87-F1
#
_entry.id   AF-A0A2L0FC87-F1
#
_cell.length_a   1.000
_cell.length_b   1.000
_cell.length_c   1.000
_cell.angle_alpha   90.00
_cell.angle_beta   90.00
_cell.angle_gamma   90.00
#
_symmetry.space_group_name_H-M   'P 1'
#
loop_
_entity.id
_entity.type
_entity.pdbx_description
1 polymer ?
#
loop_
_entity_poly.entity_id
_entity_poly.type
_entity_poly.pdbx_seq_one_letter_code
_entity_poly.pdbx_strand_id
1 'polypeptide(L)'
;MPTEVIVRIRSPRGIVDLPGTVDAVGPTAAQTFQERKSTPGIHLLAAGDNDYALSLQSPVPGDHLAALREREGRAVLILFPGHTPVRRRLRSLAMSSVDVVPDQGVASQAAPLDLTSGREGAAPLWLLPTGGFSTSPNLPPEEDNAVRDALVTAARWISSRRTSTFTQLFPPSAFHPEEPVRKERLSAGRAMLMLDQVRAALAHAAVSGEEARRDPTEAATLRSAGLTVLSHLVATSLEDRSFAPVAERAAEEIFALIEKEADHEAARPALRAHAIHLLQLRAPGLTNTQQERARALVRGLLREAPPYDELKGPWSFAMCGASEFHEGECRILMATHGFKEIPLPEGTPPPPSSWSPYRAFDAPFKTPAGEPIRIFARSASPRDENLEMGMPFFVGLLINRHAQLGAFDLRAAAVKVRQEGYKLMMNAQCAGLTTRFAISQMFPDADIYSSWDSTYFRTGPDGAVSASEGVDCFVAALRGMSERASHAELDARIRKAQWHHAQAQVQGFSQFVGPSHPLVVARYSDVNRDGRADYYDGFLDFQLTEIAEDMQASMTPRDPGVSASQISGQAAAGLNWAAGSLNRVAQYSELWAALPGQSELHYAFHSGGFFSHREPPQDVPTGDAVRQDLGRLPAVCRFIKSQDAVGGFTVEVMFHSYLSHAAQELKRLLCAADAMRRAFDLGYLAAEEALSTPRGQRCAMLLTMAGLLEFPADQNFIDGLWSMALKALRLPEISRSTVRACITAEDHELSNYYGSRRGLNQLLGALEKSDPVTFQQLGSEDPLVGRLAELDLGAS
;
A
#
# COMPACT_ATOMS: atom_id res chain seq x y z
N MET A 1 27.05 -15.81 -0.08
CA MET A 1 28.38 -15.62 -0.70
C MET A 1 28.54 -16.68 -1.77
N PRO A 2 28.71 -16.36 -3.05
CA PRO A 2 29.18 -17.36 -4.01
C PRO A 2 30.59 -17.78 -3.59
N THR A 3 30.80 -19.08 -3.38
CA THR A 3 32.12 -19.59 -3.01
C THR A 3 33.00 -19.53 -4.26
N GLU A 4 34.03 -18.67 -4.24
CA GLU A 4 35.02 -18.61 -5.31
C GLU A 4 35.72 -19.96 -5.46
N VAL A 5 35.97 -20.34 -6.71
CA VAL A 5 36.56 -21.63 -7.04
C VAL A 5 37.45 -21.51 -8.27
N ILE A 6 38.48 -22.35 -8.34
CA ILE A 6 39.30 -22.50 -9.53
C ILE A 6 39.09 -23.91 -10.07
N VAL A 7 38.66 -24.02 -11.33
CA VAL A 7 38.60 -25.27 -12.07
C VAL A 7 39.93 -25.47 -12.80
N ARG A 8 40.75 -26.36 -12.25
CA ARG A 8 42.06 -26.72 -12.81
C ARG A 8 41.93 -27.91 -13.75
N ILE A 9 42.39 -27.72 -14.98
CA ILE A 9 42.44 -28.75 -16.01
C ILE A 9 43.86 -28.92 -16.55
N ARG A 10 44.14 -30.08 -17.14
CA ARG A 10 45.39 -30.30 -17.88
C ARG A 10 45.13 -30.11 -19.36
N SER A 11 45.88 -29.23 -20.01
CA SER A 11 45.88 -29.04 -21.46
C SER A 11 47.16 -29.62 -22.08
N PRO A 12 47.24 -29.78 -23.41
CA PRO A 12 48.47 -30.16 -24.10
C PRO A 12 49.65 -29.18 -23.88
N ARG A 13 49.37 -27.93 -23.50
CA ARG A 13 50.36 -26.86 -23.25
C ARG A 13 50.71 -26.67 -21.78
N GLY A 14 50.11 -27.43 -20.86
CA GLY A 14 50.35 -27.32 -19.42
C GLY A 14 49.07 -27.30 -18.59
N ILE A 15 49.20 -26.93 -17.32
CA ILE A 15 48.08 -26.78 -16.38
C ILE A 15 47.37 -25.46 -16.66
N VAL A 16 46.03 -25.49 -16.68
CA VAL A 16 45.17 -24.32 -16.91
C VAL A 16 44.24 -24.18 -15.71
N ASP A 17 44.19 -22.96 -15.16
CA ASP A 17 43.33 -22.59 -14.04
C ASP A 17 42.23 -21.65 -14.53
N LEU A 18 40.98 -22.03 -14.26
CA LEU A 18 39.80 -21.32 -14.70
C LEU A 18 39.03 -20.81 -13.48
N PRO A 19 39.03 -19.50 -13.19
CA PRO A 19 38.29 -18.95 -12.06
C PRO A 19 36.78 -19.04 -12.31
N GLY A 20 36.01 -19.19 -11.23
CA GLY A 20 34.55 -19.29 -11.27
C GLY A 20 33.92 -19.24 -9.89
N THR A 21 32.61 -19.47 -9.85
CA THR A 21 31.80 -19.49 -8.63
C THR A 21 31.05 -20.82 -8.50
N VAL A 22 30.85 -21.27 -7.26
CA VAL A 22 29.94 -22.38 -6.96
C VAL A 22 28.51 -21.87 -6.84
N ASP A 23 27.63 -22.44 -7.66
CA ASP A 23 26.22 -22.06 -7.75
C ASP A 23 25.34 -22.95 -6.85
N ALA A 24 25.69 -24.24 -6.74
CA ALA A 24 25.04 -25.20 -5.86
C ALA A 24 25.95 -26.40 -5.57
N VAL A 25 25.71 -27.08 -4.45
CA VAL A 25 26.45 -28.27 -3.99
C VAL A 25 25.50 -29.38 -3.60
N GLY A 26 25.85 -30.63 -3.92
CA GLY A 26 25.12 -31.82 -3.50
C GLY A 26 23.86 -32.06 -4.34
N PRO A 27 22.75 -32.56 -3.75
CA PRO A 27 21.57 -33.03 -4.50
C PRO A 27 20.93 -31.98 -5.43
N THR A 28 21.08 -30.68 -5.12
CA THR A 28 20.51 -29.58 -5.91
C THR A 28 21.37 -29.18 -7.12
N ALA A 29 22.64 -29.60 -7.17
CA ALA A 29 23.58 -29.18 -8.21
C ALA A 29 23.11 -29.55 -9.63
N ALA A 30 22.54 -30.74 -9.81
CA ALA A 30 22.05 -31.17 -11.12
C ALA A 30 20.88 -30.29 -11.60
N GLN A 31 19.93 -29.96 -10.71
CA GLN A 31 18.80 -29.09 -11.03
C GLN A 31 19.29 -27.67 -11.37
N THR A 32 20.13 -27.08 -10.52
CA THR A 32 20.69 -25.74 -10.75
C THR A 32 21.49 -25.66 -12.05
N PHE A 33 22.22 -26.74 -12.42
CA PHE A 33 22.88 -26.80 -13.73
C PHE A 33 21.87 -26.83 -14.89
N GLN A 34 20.75 -27.57 -14.77
CA GLN A 34 19.72 -27.58 -15.81
C GLN A 34 19.02 -26.23 -15.98
N GLU A 35 18.87 -25.47 -14.90
CA GLU A 35 18.32 -24.10 -14.93
C GLU A 35 19.31 -23.12 -15.57
N ARG A 36 20.62 -23.27 -15.30
CA ARG A 36 21.67 -22.37 -15.79
C ARG A 36 22.24 -22.72 -17.16
N LYS A 37 22.10 -23.95 -17.66
CA LYS A 37 22.68 -24.32 -18.97
C LYS A 37 22.18 -23.45 -20.14
N SER A 38 21.02 -22.81 -19.98
CA SER A 38 20.42 -21.88 -20.95
C SER A 38 20.77 -20.41 -20.70
N THR A 39 21.38 -20.06 -19.57
CA THR A 39 21.80 -18.68 -19.26
C THR A 39 23.15 -18.34 -19.91
N PRO A 40 23.44 -17.06 -20.20
CA PRO A 40 24.71 -16.65 -20.80
C PRO A 40 25.91 -17.02 -19.93
N GLY A 41 26.94 -17.61 -20.55
CA GLY A 41 28.18 -17.95 -19.86
C GLY A 41 28.60 -19.42 -20.05
N ILE A 42 29.56 -19.85 -19.25
CA ILE A 42 30.10 -21.21 -19.24
C ILE A 42 29.74 -21.86 -17.91
N HIS A 43 28.89 -22.87 -17.97
CA HIS A 43 28.38 -23.58 -16.80
C HIS A 43 28.85 -25.03 -16.80
N LEU A 44 29.16 -25.55 -15.62
CA LEU A 44 29.74 -26.87 -15.42
C LEU A 44 28.94 -27.65 -14.40
N LEU A 45 28.72 -28.93 -14.66
CA LEU A 45 28.29 -29.90 -13.66
C LEU A 45 29.46 -30.85 -13.38
N ALA A 46 30.04 -30.76 -12.18
CA ALA A 46 31.14 -31.61 -11.75
C ALA A 46 30.66 -32.63 -10.70
N ALA A 47 30.63 -33.90 -11.07
CA ALA A 47 30.05 -34.98 -10.28
C ALA A 47 31.08 -35.78 -9.46
N GLY A 48 30.67 -36.28 -8.29
CA GLY A 48 31.48 -37.08 -7.37
C GLY A 48 30.75 -37.38 -6.06
N ASP A 49 31.46 -37.42 -4.92
CA ASP A 49 30.83 -37.63 -3.61
C ASP A 49 29.86 -36.51 -3.22
N ASN A 50 30.18 -35.28 -3.67
CA ASN A 50 29.27 -34.15 -3.72
C ASN A 50 29.35 -33.56 -5.13
N ASP A 51 28.20 -33.39 -5.76
CA ASP A 51 28.08 -32.75 -7.06
C ASP A 51 28.20 -31.23 -6.92
N TYR A 52 28.78 -30.56 -7.91
CA TYR A 52 28.92 -29.10 -7.93
C TYR A 52 28.37 -28.55 -9.24
N ALA A 53 27.49 -27.55 -9.14
CA ALA A 53 27.14 -26.67 -10.25
C ALA A 53 28.03 -25.43 -10.16
N LEU A 54 28.79 -25.16 -11.22
CA LEU A 54 29.76 -24.05 -11.26
C LEU A 54 29.51 -23.16 -12.47
N SER A 55 29.80 -21.87 -12.31
CA SER A 55 29.84 -20.89 -13.41
C SER A 55 31.25 -20.32 -13.52
N LEU A 56 31.85 -20.36 -14.71
CA LEU A 56 33.18 -19.77 -14.93
C LEU A 56 33.10 -18.26 -15.15
N GLN A 57 34.11 -17.56 -14.66
CA GLN A 57 34.26 -16.15 -14.91
C GLN A 57 34.64 -15.91 -16.38
N SER A 58 33.92 -15.00 -17.04
CA SER A 58 34.20 -14.60 -18.41
C SER A 58 35.09 -13.35 -18.45
N PRO A 59 35.99 -13.19 -19.44
CA PRO A 59 36.19 -14.06 -20.60
C PRO A 59 37.14 -15.24 -20.34
N VAL A 60 36.84 -16.40 -20.95
CA VAL A 60 37.75 -17.57 -20.98
C VAL A 60 38.43 -17.66 -22.36
N PRO A 61 39.77 -17.72 -22.44
CA PRO A 61 40.49 -17.86 -23.71
C PRO A 61 40.04 -19.08 -24.52
N GLY A 62 39.95 -18.94 -25.85
CA GLY A 62 39.38 -19.98 -26.73
C GLY A 62 40.14 -21.32 -26.71
N ASP A 63 41.46 -21.28 -26.51
CA ASP A 63 42.30 -22.47 -26.37
C ASP A 63 42.11 -23.17 -25.01
N HIS A 64 41.93 -22.41 -23.94
CA HIS A 64 41.57 -22.94 -22.61
C HIS A 64 40.18 -23.57 -22.61
N LEU A 65 39.25 -22.95 -23.32
CA LEU A 65 37.90 -23.46 -23.50
C LEU A 65 37.86 -24.75 -24.31
N ALA A 66 38.64 -24.83 -25.39
CA ALA A 66 38.81 -26.07 -26.15
C ALA A 66 39.36 -27.20 -25.25
N ALA A 67 40.38 -26.90 -24.44
CA ALA A 67 40.92 -27.84 -23.47
C ALA A 67 39.90 -28.27 -22.41
N LEU A 68 38.98 -27.39 -22.01
CA LEU A 68 37.90 -27.69 -21.08
C LEU A 68 36.83 -28.62 -21.70
N ARG A 69 36.45 -28.39 -22.97
CA ARG A 69 35.54 -29.28 -23.71
C ARG A 69 36.07 -30.71 -23.80
N GLU A 70 37.37 -30.87 -24.07
CA GLU A 70 38.03 -32.18 -24.09
C GLU A 70 38.04 -32.91 -22.72
N ARG A 71 37.66 -32.22 -21.64
CA ARG A 71 37.57 -32.76 -20.28
C ARG A 71 36.17 -33.20 -19.90
N GLU A 72 35.16 -32.99 -20.74
CA GLU A 72 33.82 -33.54 -20.51
C GLU A 72 33.89 -35.08 -20.43
N GLY A 73 33.23 -35.64 -19.42
CA GLY A 73 33.33 -37.04 -19.04
C GLY A 73 34.64 -37.46 -18.36
N ARG A 74 35.61 -36.55 -18.15
CA ARG A 74 36.92 -36.82 -17.53
C ARG A 74 37.09 -36.06 -16.20
N ALA A 75 38.19 -36.35 -15.50
CA ALA A 75 38.47 -35.72 -14.22
C ALA A 75 39.01 -34.28 -14.39
N VAL A 76 38.54 -33.38 -13.54
CA VAL A 76 38.99 -32.01 -13.31
C VAL A 76 39.31 -31.82 -11.82
N LEU A 77 40.15 -30.86 -11.49
CA LEU A 77 40.40 -30.46 -10.11
C LEU A 77 39.63 -29.19 -9.78
N ILE A 78 38.94 -29.19 -8.66
CA ILE A 78 38.21 -28.04 -8.12
C ILE A 78 39.00 -27.57 -6.90
N LEU A 79 39.54 -26.35 -6.97
CA LEU A 79 40.32 -25.74 -5.89
C LEU A 79 39.46 -24.68 -5.22
N PHE A 80 39.24 -24.86 -3.92
CA PHE A 80 38.63 -23.86 -3.06
C PHE A 80 39.75 -23.12 -2.31
N PRO A 81 39.80 -21.78 -2.32
CA PRO A 81 40.79 -21.03 -1.55
C PRO A 81 40.79 -21.48 -0.08
N GLY A 82 41.96 -21.85 0.45
CA GLY A 82 42.10 -22.30 1.84
C GLY A 82 41.72 -23.76 2.14
N HIS A 83 41.29 -24.56 1.15
CA HIS A 83 40.92 -25.97 1.34
C HIS A 83 41.69 -26.93 0.41
N THR A 84 41.68 -28.22 0.76
CA THR A 84 42.29 -29.28 -0.06
C THR A 84 41.58 -29.38 -1.41
N PRO A 85 42.32 -29.39 -2.53
CA PRO A 85 41.74 -29.55 -3.86
C PRO A 85 40.96 -30.86 -4.02
N VAL A 86 39.83 -30.79 -4.70
CA VAL A 86 38.90 -31.90 -4.85
C VAL A 86 38.89 -32.37 -6.30
N ARG A 87 39.05 -33.68 -6.53
CA ARG A 87 38.94 -34.27 -7.86
C ARG A 87 37.48 -34.60 -8.17
N ARG A 88 36.95 -34.11 -9.28
CA ARG A 88 35.59 -34.39 -9.75
C ARG A 88 35.57 -34.78 -11.21
N ARG A 89 34.53 -35.49 -11.64
CA ARG A 89 34.29 -35.79 -13.05
C ARG A 89 33.46 -34.67 -13.64
N LEU A 90 33.96 -33.99 -14.67
CA LEU A 90 33.16 -33.01 -15.40
C LEU A 90 32.06 -33.77 -16.16
N ARG A 91 30.85 -33.81 -15.62
CA ARG A 91 29.74 -34.61 -16.13
C ARG A 91 29.09 -33.95 -17.33
N SER A 92 28.93 -32.63 -17.27
CA SER A 92 28.34 -31.85 -18.35
C SER A 92 28.96 -30.47 -18.40
N LEU A 93 29.19 -29.98 -19.60
CA LEU A 93 29.62 -28.62 -19.90
C LEU A 93 28.54 -27.96 -20.75
N ALA A 94 27.93 -26.91 -20.23
CA ALA A 94 27.01 -26.09 -20.99
C ALA A 94 27.71 -24.79 -21.37
N MET A 95 27.69 -24.53 -22.67
CA MET A 95 28.24 -23.33 -23.26
C MET A 95 27.13 -22.63 -23.98
N SER A 96 26.51 -21.69 -23.30
CA SER A 96 25.57 -20.81 -23.95
C SER A 96 26.35 -19.62 -24.50
N SER A 97 26.96 -19.81 -25.67
CA SER A 97 27.04 -18.72 -26.63
C SER A 97 25.65 -18.61 -27.24
N VAL A 98 24.70 -18.10 -26.45
CA VAL A 98 23.80 -17.16 -27.08
C VAL A 98 24.79 -16.11 -27.58
N ASP A 99 25.14 -16.17 -28.87
CA ASP A 99 25.25 -14.90 -29.59
C ASP A 99 24.06 -14.17 -29.05
N VAL A 100 24.31 -13.14 -28.23
CA VAL A 100 23.29 -12.15 -28.02
C VAL A 100 23.08 -11.68 -29.45
N VAL A 101 22.17 -12.34 -30.20
CA VAL A 101 21.25 -11.66 -31.08
C VAL A 101 20.88 -10.52 -30.18
N PRO A 102 21.44 -9.32 -30.43
CA PRO A 102 21.25 -8.20 -29.54
C PRO A 102 19.77 -8.24 -29.27
N ASP A 103 19.36 -8.45 -28.00
CA ASP A 103 17.95 -8.47 -27.69
C ASP A 103 17.44 -7.20 -28.36
N GLN A 104 16.56 -7.32 -29.37
CA GLN A 104 16.42 -6.22 -30.33
C GLN A 104 15.99 -4.94 -29.60
N GLY A 105 15.41 -5.09 -28.41
CA GLY A 105 15.11 -4.02 -27.46
C GLY A 105 16.28 -3.33 -26.75
N VAL A 106 17.45 -3.97 -26.59
CA VAL A 106 18.69 -3.32 -26.11
C VAL A 106 19.45 -2.67 -27.28
N ALA A 107 19.41 -3.30 -28.46
CA ALA A 107 20.07 -2.77 -29.66
C ALA A 107 19.31 -1.63 -30.37
N SER A 108 18.00 -1.49 -30.16
CA SER A 108 17.19 -0.42 -30.79
C SER A 108 17.43 0.97 -30.21
N GLN A 109 18.09 1.10 -29.06
CA GLN A 109 18.23 2.37 -28.36
C GLN A 109 19.49 3.17 -28.75
N ALA A 110 19.96 3.07 -29.99
CA ALA A 110 21.00 3.95 -30.51
C ALA A 110 20.48 5.40 -30.68
N ALA A 111 19.17 5.56 -30.80
CA ALA A 111 18.47 6.84 -30.81
C ALA A 111 17.79 7.11 -29.46
N PRO A 112 17.53 8.39 -29.13
CA PRO A 112 16.69 8.78 -28.00
C PRO A 112 15.31 8.12 -28.07
N LEU A 113 14.80 7.68 -26.93
CA LEU A 113 13.55 6.95 -26.81
C LEU A 113 12.52 7.78 -26.05
N ASP A 114 11.40 8.12 -26.70
CA ASP A 114 10.28 8.81 -26.05
C ASP A 114 9.48 7.84 -25.18
N LEU A 115 9.55 8.03 -23.86
CA LEU A 115 8.88 7.22 -22.85
C LEU A 115 7.39 7.59 -22.69
N THR A 116 7.00 8.74 -23.23
CA THR A 116 5.66 9.32 -23.19
C THR A 116 4.94 9.30 -24.53
N SER A 117 5.56 8.71 -25.56
CA SER A 117 4.99 8.55 -26.90
C SER A 117 3.57 8.00 -26.84
N GLY A 118 2.65 8.65 -27.55
CA GLY A 118 1.23 8.27 -27.62
C GLY A 118 0.37 8.79 -26.46
N ARG A 119 0.92 9.57 -25.52
CA ARG A 119 0.17 10.17 -24.42
C ARG A 119 -0.12 11.64 -24.70
N GLU A 120 -1.39 11.94 -24.95
CA GLU A 120 -1.86 13.31 -25.17
C GLU A 120 -1.60 14.19 -23.93
N GLY A 121 -0.95 15.34 -24.12
CA GLY A 121 -0.68 16.31 -23.06
C GLY A 121 0.32 15.87 -21.98
N ALA A 122 1.01 14.74 -22.14
CA ALA A 122 2.04 14.31 -21.20
C ALA A 122 3.29 15.21 -21.26
N ALA A 123 3.90 15.47 -20.09
CA ALA A 123 5.19 16.16 -20.04
C ALA A 123 6.27 15.32 -20.77
N PRO A 124 7.14 15.94 -21.58
CA PRO A 124 8.08 15.20 -22.42
C PRO A 124 9.11 14.46 -21.57
N LEU A 125 9.30 13.17 -21.86
CA LEU A 125 10.31 12.35 -21.21
C LEU A 125 11.03 11.44 -22.20
N TRP A 126 12.34 11.61 -22.28
CA TRP A 126 13.23 10.88 -23.16
C TRP A 126 14.25 10.09 -22.36
N LEU A 127 14.48 8.83 -22.75
CA LEU A 127 15.66 8.06 -22.38
C LEU A 127 16.72 8.24 -23.47
N LEU A 128 17.81 8.92 -23.13
CA LEU A 128 18.88 9.20 -24.09
C LEU A 128 19.76 7.95 -24.33
N PRO A 129 20.47 7.85 -25.46
CA PRO A 129 21.43 6.77 -25.71
C PRO A 129 22.54 6.69 -24.66
N THR A 130 22.83 7.83 -24.00
CA THR A 130 23.76 7.97 -22.88
C THR A 130 23.22 7.38 -21.57
N GLY A 131 21.97 6.92 -21.53
CA GLY A 131 21.33 6.29 -20.37
C GLY A 131 20.60 7.24 -19.42
N GLY A 132 20.78 8.56 -19.58
CA GLY A 132 20.11 9.56 -18.75
C GLY A 132 18.68 9.90 -19.22
N PHE A 133 17.86 10.40 -18.29
CA PHE A 133 16.57 11.02 -18.59
C PHE A 133 16.73 12.47 -19.04
N SER A 134 15.89 12.90 -19.98
CA SER A 134 15.85 14.29 -20.47
C SER A 134 14.44 14.69 -20.85
N THR A 135 14.14 15.99 -20.81
CA THR A 135 12.92 16.58 -21.39
C THR A 135 13.06 16.86 -22.90
N SER A 136 14.25 16.62 -23.47
CA SER A 136 14.57 16.81 -24.88
C SER A 136 15.23 15.56 -25.48
N PRO A 137 14.94 15.21 -26.75
CA PRO A 137 15.60 14.08 -27.40
C PRO A 137 17.08 14.34 -27.70
N ASN A 138 17.50 15.60 -27.87
CA ASN A 138 18.79 15.92 -28.48
C ASN A 138 19.89 16.28 -27.48
N LEU A 139 19.51 16.72 -26.28
CA LEU A 139 20.45 17.28 -25.31
C LEU A 139 20.31 16.56 -23.97
N PRO A 140 21.44 16.18 -23.33
CA PRO A 140 21.41 15.90 -21.91
C PRO A 140 20.96 17.17 -21.17
N PRO A 141 20.26 17.05 -20.04
CA PRO A 141 19.91 18.22 -19.25
C PRO A 141 21.20 18.87 -18.72
N GLU A 142 21.48 20.10 -19.18
CA GLU A 142 22.67 20.88 -18.77
C GLU A 142 22.40 21.79 -17.56
N GLU A 143 21.15 22.25 -17.41
CA GLU A 143 20.72 23.10 -16.29
C GLU A 143 20.04 22.28 -15.20
N ASP A 144 20.24 22.66 -13.93
CA ASP A 144 19.70 21.95 -12.77
C ASP A 144 18.17 21.81 -12.82
N ASN A 145 17.46 22.83 -13.31
CA ASN A 145 16.00 22.78 -13.51
C ASN A 145 15.58 21.72 -14.54
N ALA A 146 16.32 21.57 -15.64
CA ALA A 146 16.01 20.56 -16.65
C ALA A 146 16.27 19.14 -16.14
N VAL A 147 17.31 18.95 -15.31
CA VAL A 147 17.58 17.67 -14.63
C VAL A 147 16.42 17.33 -13.68
N ARG A 148 15.98 18.31 -12.89
CA ARG A 148 14.86 18.17 -11.96
C ARG A 148 13.59 17.77 -12.68
N ASP A 149 13.19 18.51 -13.70
CA ASP A 149 11.94 18.28 -14.43
C ASP A 149 11.95 16.91 -15.14
N ALA A 150 13.10 16.48 -15.67
CA ALA A 150 13.28 15.15 -16.25
C ALA A 150 13.13 14.04 -15.20
N LEU A 151 13.76 14.18 -14.02
CA LEU A 151 13.70 13.18 -12.95
C LEU A 151 12.32 13.10 -12.30
N VAL A 152 11.65 14.24 -12.08
CA VAL A 152 10.28 14.26 -11.53
C VAL A 152 9.31 13.61 -12.51
N THR A 153 9.40 13.93 -13.81
CA THR A 153 8.59 13.28 -14.85
C THR A 153 8.88 11.78 -14.92
N ALA A 154 10.16 11.38 -14.82
CA ALA A 154 10.56 9.98 -14.78
C ALA A 154 10.01 9.25 -13.55
N ALA A 155 10.03 9.88 -12.37
CA ALA A 155 9.48 9.31 -11.15
C ALA A 155 7.98 9.08 -11.25
N ARG A 156 7.21 10.02 -11.80
CA ARG A 156 5.77 9.84 -12.10
C ARG A 156 5.53 8.68 -13.07
N TRP A 157 6.30 8.63 -14.15
CA TRP A 157 6.23 7.58 -15.17
C TRP A 157 6.61 6.18 -14.62
N ILE A 158 7.57 6.09 -13.71
CA ILE A 158 7.89 4.86 -12.99
C ILE A 158 6.75 4.50 -12.04
N SER A 159 6.26 5.47 -11.27
CA SER A 159 5.26 5.26 -10.23
C SER A 159 3.88 4.82 -10.76
N SER A 160 3.57 5.12 -12.02
CA SER A 160 2.36 4.62 -12.72
C SER A 160 2.43 3.13 -13.09
N ARG A 161 3.62 2.51 -13.05
CA ARG A 161 3.93 1.14 -13.49
C ARG A 161 4.34 0.28 -12.29
N ARG A 162 3.47 -0.64 -11.86
CA ARG A 162 3.67 -1.38 -10.60
C ARG A 162 4.40 -2.69 -10.75
N THR A 163 4.17 -3.39 -11.84
CA THR A 163 4.65 -4.76 -12.04
C THR A 163 5.78 -4.85 -13.05
N SER A 164 5.99 -3.82 -13.86
CA SER A 164 7.10 -3.77 -14.83
C SER A 164 8.33 -3.09 -14.23
N THR A 165 9.52 -3.63 -14.52
CA THR A 165 10.81 -3.03 -14.15
C THR A 165 11.50 -2.39 -15.38
N PHE A 166 12.75 -1.94 -15.27
CA PHE A 166 13.49 -1.46 -16.44
C PHE A 166 13.87 -2.57 -17.45
N THR A 167 13.58 -3.84 -17.15
CA THR A 167 13.58 -4.93 -18.15
C THR A 167 12.49 -4.76 -19.20
N GLN A 168 11.47 -3.93 -18.93
CA GLN A 168 10.33 -3.68 -19.80
C GLN A 168 9.88 -2.21 -19.70
N LEU A 169 10.32 -1.37 -20.64
CA LEU A 169 9.98 0.07 -20.61
C LEU A 169 8.52 0.32 -21.01
N PHE A 170 8.01 -0.48 -21.97
CA PHE A 170 6.65 -0.39 -22.47
C PHE A 170 5.96 -1.73 -22.31
N PRO A 171 5.23 -1.93 -21.21
CA PRO A 171 4.46 -3.15 -21.04
C PRO A 171 3.37 -3.25 -22.12
N PRO A 172 3.08 -4.46 -22.65
CA PRO A 172 2.03 -4.65 -23.62
C PRO A 172 0.69 -4.25 -23.01
N SER A 173 -0.09 -3.47 -23.76
CA SER A 173 -1.42 -3.08 -23.33
C SER A 173 -2.38 -4.26 -23.46
N ALA A 174 -2.95 -4.70 -22.34
CA ALA A 174 -4.00 -5.71 -22.34
C ALA A 174 -5.29 -5.20 -23.03
N PHE A 175 -5.48 -3.87 -23.13
CA PHE A 175 -6.61 -3.25 -23.81
C PHE A 175 -6.34 -2.95 -25.29
N HIS A 176 -5.07 -2.83 -25.68
CA HIS A 176 -4.63 -2.58 -27.06
C HIS A 176 -3.65 -3.68 -27.52
N PRO A 177 -4.08 -4.95 -27.59
CA PRO A 177 -3.21 -6.08 -27.97
C PRO A 177 -2.77 -6.03 -29.44
N GLU A 178 -3.44 -5.22 -30.27
CA GLU A 178 -3.03 -4.97 -31.65
C GLU A 178 -1.80 -4.07 -31.76
N GLU A 179 -1.48 -3.31 -30.71
CA GLU A 179 -0.27 -2.49 -30.70
C GLU A 179 0.96 -3.40 -30.72
N PRO A 180 1.96 -3.11 -31.56
CA PRO A 180 3.14 -3.94 -31.64
C PRO A 180 3.84 -4.00 -30.28
N VAL A 181 4.17 -5.21 -29.83
CA VAL A 181 4.93 -5.41 -28.60
C VAL A 181 6.25 -4.66 -28.70
N ARG A 182 6.37 -3.63 -27.86
CA ARG A 182 7.57 -2.84 -27.69
C ARG A 182 8.55 -3.60 -26.81
N LYS A 183 9.72 -3.93 -27.37
CA LYS A 183 10.75 -4.76 -26.72
C LYS A 183 11.79 -3.93 -25.99
N GLU A 184 11.73 -2.60 -26.10
CA GLU A 184 12.71 -1.67 -25.55
C GLU A 184 12.89 -1.86 -24.04
N ARG A 185 14.15 -2.00 -23.62
CA ARG A 185 14.54 -2.26 -22.23
C ARG A 185 15.87 -1.59 -21.88
N LEU A 186 16.09 -1.27 -20.61
CA LEU A 186 17.36 -0.68 -20.16
C LEU A 186 18.43 -1.77 -20.01
N SER A 187 19.67 -1.47 -20.41
CA SER A 187 20.82 -2.34 -20.12
C SER A 187 21.52 -1.93 -18.82
N ALA A 188 22.16 -2.87 -18.14
CA ALA A 188 22.90 -2.59 -16.91
C ALA A 188 23.97 -1.50 -17.07
N GLY A 189 24.66 -1.45 -18.23
CA GLY A 189 25.65 -0.41 -18.51
C GLY A 189 25.04 1.00 -18.59
N ARG A 190 23.87 1.14 -19.24
CA ARG A 190 23.14 2.41 -19.30
C ARG A 190 22.50 2.77 -17.97
N ALA A 191 22.04 1.77 -17.23
CA ALA A 191 21.53 1.94 -15.88
C ALA A 191 22.59 2.49 -14.92
N MET A 192 23.87 2.15 -15.12
CA MET A 192 24.96 2.76 -14.35
C MET A 192 25.13 4.26 -14.66
N LEU A 193 24.98 4.66 -15.93
CA LEU A 193 25.03 6.08 -16.32
C LEU A 193 23.81 6.85 -15.80
N MET A 194 22.63 6.22 -15.81
CA MET A 194 21.42 6.75 -15.18
C MET A 194 21.63 6.97 -13.68
N LEU A 195 22.26 6.01 -12.99
CA LEU A 195 22.60 6.13 -11.57
C LEU A 195 23.53 7.33 -11.34
N ASP A 196 24.54 7.54 -12.19
CA ASP A 196 25.44 8.70 -12.08
C ASP A 196 24.68 10.04 -12.22
N GLN A 197 23.70 10.12 -13.13
CA GLN A 197 22.82 11.30 -13.24
C GLN A 197 22.02 11.53 -11.94
N VAL A 198 21.40 10.47 -11.41
CA VAL A 198 20.63 10.57 -10.16
C VAL A 198 21.52 10.99 -9.00
N ARG A 199 22.73 10.42 -8.89
CA ARG A 199 23.71 10.77 -7.86
C ARG A 199 24.11 12.25 -7.93
N ALA A 200 24.33 12.78 -9.13
CA ALA A 200 24.62 14.20 -9.32
C ALA A 200 23.44 15.08 -8.86
N ALA A 201 22.21 14.71 -9.22
CA ALA A 201 21.01 15.41 -8.79
C ALA A 201 20.81 15.36 -7.26
N LEU A 202 21.05 14.21 -6.63
CA LEU A 202 20.99 14.06 -5.17
C LEU A 202 22.06 14.88 -4.44
N ALA A 203 23.25 15.02 -5.03
CA ALA A 203 24.31 15.87 -4.49
C ALA A 203 23.93 17.36 -4.58
N HIS A 204 23.38 17.79 -5.71
CA HIS A 204 22.89 19.15 -5.91
C HIS A 204 21.75 19.49 -4.94
N ALA A 205 20.78 18.58 -4.82
CA ALA A 205 19.60 18.72 -3.95
C ALA A 205 19.87 18.33 -2.48
N ALA A 206 21.11 18.07 -2.07
CA ALA A 206 21.40 17.60 -0.71
C ALA A 206 20.83 18.56 0.36
N VAL A 207 20.48 18.05 1.54
CA VAL A 207 19.88 18.88 2.62
C VAL A 207 20.72 20.11 3.00
N SER A 208 22.05 20.06 2.81
CA SER A 208 22.99 21.17 3.03
C SER A 208 23.39 21.92 1.75
N GLY A 209 22.88 21.48 0.59
CA GLY A 209 23.13 22.05 -0.73
C GLY A 209 22.48 23.42 -0.93
N GLU A 210 22.87 24.12 -2.00
CA GLU A 210 22.35 25.46 -2.31
C GLU A 210 20.86 25.41 -2.64
N GLU A 211 20.42 24.37 -3.35
CA GLU A 211 19.03 24.22 -3.75
C GLU A 211 18.10 24.00 -2.54
N ALA A 212 18.51 23.17 -1.58
CA ALA A 212 17.74 22.95 -0.36
C ALA A 212 17.66 24.21 0.53
N ARG A 213 18.60 25.15 0.41
CA ARG A 213 18.52 26.46 1.08
C ARG A 213 17.61 27.43 0.34
N ARG A 214 17.56 27.35 -0.99
CA ARG A 214 16.73 28.20 -1.86
C ARG A 214 15.26 27.80 -1.79
N ASP A 215 14.98 26.52 -2.02
CA ASP A 215 13.66 25.92 -1.96
C ASP A 215 13.75 24.50 -1.35
N PRO A 216 13.55 24.37 -0.02
CA PRO A 216 13.61 23.09 0.66
C PRO A 216 12.60 22.06 0.13
N THR A 217 11.47 22.51 -0.42
CA THR A 217 10.40 21.63 -0.91
C THR A 217 10.73 21.10 -2.29
N GLU A 218 11.16 21.95 -3.23
CA GLU A 218 11.65 21.51 -4.54
C GLU A 218 12.83 20.55 -4.41
N ALA A 219 13.79 20.88 -3.54
CA ALA A 219 14.94 20.02 -3.28
C ALA A 219 14.51 18.65 -2.72
N ALA A 220 13.54 18.62 -1.80
CA ALA A 220 13.00 17.37 -1.27
C ALA A 220 12.27 16.54 -2.34
N THR A 221 11.49 17.18 -3.22
CA THR A 221 10.83 16.52 -4.36
C THR A 221 11.86 15.93 -5.31
N LEU A 222 12.96 16.63 -5.60
CA LEU A 222 14.05 16.10 -6.42
C LEU A 222 14.73 14.89 -5.76
N ARG A 223 14.97 14.95 -4.45
CA ARG A 223 15.52 13.80 -3.71
C ARG A 223 14.58 12.59 -3.71
N SER A 224 13.27 12.83 -3.58
CA SER A 224 12.23 11.81 -3.72
C SER A 224 12.20 11.19 -5.12
N ALA A 225 12.26 12.00 -6.17
CA ALA A 225 12.32 11.52 -7.55
C ALA A 225 13.57 10.66 -7.82
N GLY A 226 14.73 11.09 -7.31
CA GLY A 226 15.96 10.31 -7.37
C GLY A 226 15.83 8.97 -6.65
N LEU A 227 15.27 8.97 -5.44
CA LEU A 227 14.98 7.77 -4.66
C LEU A 227 14.07 6.78 -5.41
N THR A 228 13.03 7.27 -6.10
CA THR A 228 12.15 6.44 -6.94
C THR A 228 12.94 5.68 -8.00
N VAL A 229 13.82 6.39 -8.72
CA VAL A 229 14.66 5.79 -9.77
C VAL A 229 15.61 4.76 -9.17
N LEU A 230 16.31 5.09 -8.07
CA LEU A 230 17.22 4.16 -7.38
C LEU A 230 16.51 2.89 -6.91
N SER A 231 15.34 3.02 -6.28
CA SER A 231 14.52 1.88 -5.84
C SER A 231 14.13 0.97 -7.00
N HIS A 232 13.80 1.54 -8.16
CA HIS A 232 13.44 0.79 -9.35
C HIS A 232 14.65 0.10 -10.00
N LEU A 233 15.84 0.70 -9.94
CA LEU A 233 17.10 0.06 -10.33
C LEU A 233 17.39 -1.18 -9.47
N VAL A 234 17.16 -1.11 -8.15
CA VAL A 234 17.31 -2.26 -7.26
C VAL A 234 16.29 -3.35 -7.61
N ALA A 235 15.01 -3.00 -7.82
CA ALA A 235 13.96 -3.95 -8.22
C ALA A 235 14.29 -4.68 -9.53
N THR A 236 14.88 -3.99 -10.51
CA THR A 236 15.23 -4.57 -11.81
C THR A 236 16.20 -5.76 -11.68
N SER A 237 17.04 -5.78 -10.64
CA SER A 237 17.96 -6.90 -10.39
C SER A 237 17.29 -8.24 -10.04
N LEU A 238 16.02 -8.19 -9.63
CA LEU A 238 15.21 -9.39 -9.35
C LEU A 238 14.85 -10.15 -10.63
N GLU A 239 14.64 -9.43 -11.72
CA GLU A 239 14.28 -9.99 -13.02
C GLU A 239 15.50 -10.18 -13.92
N ASP A 240 16.49 -9.28 -13.83
CA ASP A 240 17.75 -9.36 -14.58
C ASP A 240 18.96 -9.22 -13.66
N ARG A 241 19.63 -10.35 -13.40
CA ARG A 241 20.83 -10.42 -12.54
C ARG A 241 22.01 -9.58 -13.04
N SER A 242 22.06 -9.18 -14.32
CA SER A 242 23.09 -8.27 -14.82
C SER A 242 23.06 -6.89 -14.16
N PHE A 243 21.92 -6.51 -13.57
CA PHE A 243 21.78 -5.29 -12.80
C PHE A 243 22.34 -5.39 -11.37
N ALA A 244 22.83 -6.54 -10.90
CA ALA A 244 23.32 -6.69 -9.52
C ALA A 244 24.36 -5.62 -9.12
N PRO A 245 25.37 -5.26 -9.94
CA PRO A 245 26.31 -4.18 -9.60
C PRO A 245 25.66 -2.78 -9.55
N VAL A 246 24.63 -2.55 -10.36
CA VAL A 246 23.85 -1.29 -10.36
C VAL A 246 22.99 -1.22 -9.10
N ALA A 247 22.32 -2.31 -8.75
CA ALA A 247 21.49 -2.42 -7.56
C ALA A 247 22.29 -2.25 -6.27
N GLU A 248 23.49 -2.83 -6.19
CA GLU A 248 24.38 -2.65 -5.04
C GLU A 248 24.73 -1.17 -4.82
N ARG A 249 25.14 -0.47 -5.89
CA ARG A 249 25.45 0.97 -5.84
C ARG A 249 24.21 1.82 -5.55
N ALA A 250 23.08 1.51 -6.18
CA ALA A 250 21.83 2.24 -5.96
C ALA A 250 21.39 2.14 -4.50
N ALA A 251 21.50 0.95 -3.90
CA ALA A 251 21.19 0.74 -2.49
C ALA A 251 22.11 1.57 -1.57
N GLU A 252 23.41 1.68 -1.85
CA GLU A 252 24.31 2.55 -1.08
C GLU A 252 23.94 4.03 -1.17
N GLU A 253 23.51 4.51 -2.34
CA GLU A 253 23.02 5.89 -2.48
C GLU A 253 21.71 6.10 -1.69
N ILE A 254 20.83 5.10 -1.61
CA ILE A 254 19.63 5.16 -0.75
C ILE A 254 20.02 5.20 0.74
N PHE A 255 20.98 4.39 1.19
CA PHE A 255 21.49 4.46 2.56
C PHE A 255 22.10 5.84 2.87
N ALA A 256 22.90 6.38 1.96
CA ALA A 256 23.48 7.70 2.11
C ALA A 256 22.42 8.81 2.17
N LEU A 257 21.33 8.68 1.39
CA LEU A 257 20.18 9.59 1.49
C LEU A 257 19.53 9.51 2.87
N ILE A 258 19.27 8.30 3.39
CA ILE A 258 18.65 8.08 4.71
C ILE A 258 19.48 8.71 5.83
N GLU A 259 20.81 8.57 5.77
CA GLU A 259 21.73 9.17 6.75
C GLU A 259 21.73 10.70 6.65
N LYS A 260 21.73 11.27 5.44
CA LYS A 260 21.69 12.72 5.22
C LYS A 260 20.34 13.35 5.56
N GLU A 261 19.25 12.59 5.47
CA GLU A 261 17.90 13.03 5.85
C GLU A 261 17.65 12.95 7.37
N ALA A 262 18.70 12.69 8.17
CA ALA A 262 18.63 12.78 9.63
C ALA A 262 19.07 14.17 10.13
N ASP A 263 18.37 14.67 11.16
CA ASP A 263 18.81 15.78 12.01
C ASP A 263 19.24 17.09 11.29
N HIS A 264 18.52 17.49 10.24
CA HIS A 264 18.75 18.75 9.51
C HIS A 264 17.44 19.51 9.21
N GLU A 265 17.47 20.85 9.19
CA GLU A 265 16.27 21.69 9.02
C GLU A 265 15.59 21.50 7.65
N ALA A 266 16.37 21.37 6.58
CA ALA A 266 15.88 21.08 5.23
C ALA A 266 15.59 19.58 4.97
N ALA A 267 15.78 18.71 5.96
CA ALA A 267 15.42 17.30 5.86
C ALA A 267 13.90 17.11 5.95
N ARG A 268 13.42 16.02 5.36
CA ARG A 268 12.03 15.58 5.42
C ARG A 268 11.98 14.21 6.10
N PRO A 269 11.50 14.13 7.36
CA PRO A 269 11.31 12.85 8.05
C PRO A 269 10.48 11.85 7.22
N ALA A 270 9.50 12.36 6.47
CA ALA A 270 8.70 11.64 5.48
C ALA A 270 9.56 10.91 4.43
N LEU A 271 10.47 11.64 3.78
CA LEU A 271 11.35 11.10 2.76
C LEU A 271 12.31 10.05 3.33
N ARG A 272 12.82 10.29 4.55
CA ARG A 272 13.67 9.33 5.26
C ARG A 272 12.94 8.01 5.53
N ALA A 273 11.72 8.10 6.07
CA ALA A 273 10.90 6.92 6.35
C ALA A 273 10.56 6.15 5.07
N HIS A 274 10.21 6.88 4.01
CA HIS A 274 9.93 6.31 2.69
C HIS A 274 11.13 5.59 2.09
N ALA A 275 12.33 6.16 2.17
CA ALA A 275 13.56 5.53 1.70
C ALA A 275 13.86 4.21 2.42
N ILE A 276 13.69 4.18 3.74
CA ILE A 276 13.84 2.95 4.55
C ILE A 276 12.79 1.91 4.13
N HIS A 277 11.57 2.35 3.84
CA HIS A 277 10.50 1.48 3.41
C HIS A 277 10.76 0.85 2.03
N LEU A 278 11.20 1.65 1.06
CA LEU A 278 11.58 1.15 -0.26
C LEU A 278 12.71 0.13 -0.15
N LEU A 279 13.72 0.33 0.70
CA LEU A 279 14.75 -0.69 0.94
C LEU A 279 14.18 -2.00 1.50
N GLN A 280 13.19 -1.93 2.39
CA GLN A 280 12.50 -3.11 2.91
C GLN A 280 11.78 -3.87 1.79
N LEU A 281 11.04 -3.16 0.91
CA LEU A 281 10.35 -3.77 -0.23
C LEU A 281 11.32 -4.36 -1.25
N ARG A 282 12.52 -3.77 -1.39
CA ARG A 282 13.55 -4.22 -2.33
C ARG A 282 14.55 -5.20 -1.70
N ALA A 283 14.31 -5.66 -0.48
CA ALA A 283 15.22 -6.55 0.25
C ALA A 283 15.72 -7.76 -0.55
N PRO A 284 14.90 -8.45 -1.39
CA PRO A 284 15.40 -9.58 -2.19
C PRO A 284 16.46 -9.20 -3.24
N GLY A 285 16.55 -7.92 -3.62
CA GLY A 285 17.54 -7.38 -4.56
C GLY A 285 18.81 -6.83 -3.89
N LEU A 286 18.83 -6.79 -2.55
CA LEU A 286 19.96 -6.31 -1.76
C LEU A 286 20.98 -7.42 -1.46
N THR A 287 22.23 -7.05 -1.22
CA THR A 287 23.23 -7.96 -0.64
C THR A 287 22.88 -8.30 0.81
N ASN A 288 23.41 -9.41 1.36
CA ASN A 288 23.13 -9.81 2.74
C ASN A 288 23.47 -8.70 3.76
N THR A 289 24.61 -8.03 3.60
CA THR A 289 25.02 -6.92 4.46
C THR A 289 24.05 -5.74 4.39
N GLN A 290 23.57 -5.42 3.18
CA GLN A 290 22.57 -4.37 2.98
C GLN A 290 21.20 -4.77 3.55
N GLN A 291 20.80 -6.04 3.46
CA GLN A 291 19.58 -6.53 4.11
C GLN A 291 19.63 -6.37 5.63
N GLU A 292 20.78 -6.65 6.26
CA GLU A 292 20.97 -6.45 7.70
C GLU A 292 20.88 -4.97 8.10
N ARG A 293 21.51 -4.07 7.33
CA ARG A 293 21.39 -2.61 7.53
C ARG A 293 19.94 -2.15 7.38
N ALA A 294 19.24 -2.57 6.32
CA ALA A 294 17.83 -2.23 6.09
C ALA A 294 16.94 -2.71 7.25
N ARG A 295 17.13 -3.95 7.73
CA ARG A 295 16.40 -4.48 8.91
C ARG A 295 16.68 -3.71 10.19
N ALA A 296 17.89 -3.17 10.37
CA ALA A 296 18.20 -2.31 11.51
C ALA A 296 17.48 -0.95 11.41
N LEU A 297 17.44 -0.34 10.22
CA LEU A 297 16.74 0.92 9.98
C LEU A 297 15.22 0.80 10.17
N VAL A 298 14.61 -0.28 9.67
CA VAL A 298 13.18 -0.55 9.87
C VAL A 298 12.85 -0.66 11.36
N ARG A 299 13.71 -1.32 12.15
CA ARG A 299 13.54 -1.38 13.61
C ARG A 299 13.64 0.01 14.25
N GLY A 300 14.48 0.90 13.71
CA GLY A 300 14.64 2.27 14.19
C GLY A 300 13.54 3.26 13.76
N LEU A 301 12.61 2.88 12.88
CA LEU A 301 11.47 3.72 12.51
C LEU A 301 10.30 3.66 13.51
N LEU A 302 10.29 2.67 14.39
CA LEU A 302 9.21 2.47 15.35
C LEU A 302 9.72 2.78 16.74
N ARG A 303 8.87 3.46 17.54
CA ARG A 303 9.09 3.46 18.98
C ARG A 303 8.87 2.03 19.48
N GLU A 304 9.86 1.47 20.16
CA GLU A 304 9.79 0.08 20.68
C GLU A 304 8.80 -0.02 21.85
N ALA A 305 8.62 1.07 22.59
CA ALA A 305 7.74 1.18 23.75
C ALA A 305 7.28 2.64 23.92
N PRO A 306 6.16 2.91 24.63
CA PRO A 306 5.84 4.27 25.08
C PRO A 306 7.06 4.96 25.74
N PRO A 307 7.22 6.29 25.62
CA PRO A 307 8.37 7.02 26.15
C PRO A 307 8.28 7.17 27.68
N TYR A 308 8.35 6.06 28.41
CA TYR A 308 8.15 6.00 29.86
C TYR A 308 9.08 6.94 30.64
N ASP A 309 10.26 7.23 30.11
CA ASP A 309 11.22 8.12 30.74
C ASP A 309 10.84 9.60 30.60
N GLU A 310 9.96 9.94 29.67
CA GLU A 310 9.39 11.29 29.50
C GLU A 310 8.08 11.47 30.28
N LEU A 311 7.36 10.38 30.57
CA LEU A 311 6.11 10.40 31.32
C LEU A 311 6.35 10.58 32.83
N LYS A 312 6.19 11.82 33.32
CA LYS A 312 6.36 12.18 34.74
C LYS A 312 5.01 12.36 35.45
N GLY A 313 5.01 12.14 36.77
CA GLY A 313 3.85 12.35 37.63
C GLY A 313 2.72 11.32 37.42
N PRO A 314 1.49 11.64 37.88
CA PRO A 314 0.32 10.82 37.65
C PRO A 314 -0.01 10.71 36.15
N TRP A 315 -0.42 9.53 35.70
CA TRP A 315 -0.86 9.35 34.32
C TRP A 315 -2.38 9.44 34.25
N SER A 316 -2.89 10.49 33.60
CA SER A 316 -4.32 10.71 33.40
C SER A 316 -4.74 10.27 32.01
N PHE A 317 -5.80 9.47 31.91
CA PHE A 317 -6.40 9.05 30.65
C PHE A 317 -7.86 9.49 30.58
N ALA A 318 -8.34 9.90 29.41
CA ALA A 318 -9.76 10.13 29.21
C ALA A 318 -10.46 8.84 28.75
N MET A 319 -11.70 8.62 29.16
CA MET A 319 -12.57 7.57 28.61
C MET A 319 -13.81 8.24 28.01
N CYS A 320 -13.84 8.30 26.68
CA CYS A 320 -14.84 8.98 25.88
C CYS A 320 -15.83 7.97 25.33
N GLY A 321 -16.88 7.68 26.12
CA GLY A 321 -17.93 6.73 25.77
C GLY A 321 -19.15 7.40 25.14
N ALA A 322 -19.85 6.75 24.22
CA ALA A 322 -21.19 7.22 23.83
C ALA A 322 -22.15 7.25 25.04
N SER A 323 -23.23 8.02 24.97
CA SER A 323 -24.20 8.20 26.07
C SER A 323 -24.73 6.89 26.64
N GLU A 324 -24.95 5.92 25.76
CA GLU A 324 -25.47 4.58 26.07
C GLU A 324 -24.41 3.63 26.64
N PHE A 325 -23.12 3.97 26.51
CA PHE A 325 -21.99 3.23 27.07
C PHE A 325 -21.58 3.76 28.44
N HIS A 326 -21.58 5.09 28.60
CA HIS A 326 -20.89 5.79 29.70
C HIS A 326 -21.17 5.23 31.11
N GLU A 327 -22.45 5.08 31.48
CA GLU A 327 -22.83 4.57 32.82
C GLU A 327 -22.47 3.09 33.02
N GLY A 328 -22.51 2.32 31.93
CA GLY A 328 -22.09 0.92 31.93
C GLY A 328 -20.58 0.78 32.14
N GLU A 329 -19.80 1.55 31.40
CA GLU A 329 -18.33 1.53 31.45
C GLU A 329 -17.79 1.98 32.81
N CYS A 330 -18.37 3.02 33.41
CA CYS A 330 -18.00 3.43 34.77
C CYS A 330 -18.23 2.31 35.78
N ARG A 331 -19.35 1.57 35.66
CA ARG A 331 -19.63 0.40 36.51
C ARG A 331 -18.64 -0.73 36.26
N ILE A 332 -18.27 -1.00 35.01
CA ILE A 332 -17.29 -2.03 34.64
C ILE A 332 -15.91 -1.72 35.25
N LEU A 333 -15.46 -0.47 35.19
CA LEU A 333 -14.19 -0.05 35.81
C LEU A 333 -14.15 -0.42 37.30
N MET A 334 -15.23 -0.15 38.03
CA MET A 334 -15.31 -0.41 39.47
C MET A 334 -15.50 -1.90 39.78
N ALA A 335 -16.51 -2.53 39.17
CA ALA A 335 -16.96 -3.87 39.54
C ALA A 335 -16.05 -4.97 39.01
N THR A 336 -15.55 -4.82 37.78
CA THR A 336 -14.70 -5.83 37.12
C THR A 336 -13.23 -5.55 37.35
N HIS A 337 -12.82 -4.30 37.20
CA HIS A 337 -11.40 -3.91 37.19
C HIS A 337 -10.91 -3.29 38.50
N GLY A 338 -11.78 -3.11 39.50
CA GLY A 338 -11.41 -2.68 40.85
C GLY A 338 -10.97 -1.22 40.97
N PHE A 339 -11.32 -0.37 40.00
CA PHE A 339 -11.08 1.07 40.07
C PHE A 339 -11.91 1.72 41.19
N LYS A 340 -11.40 2.82 41.74
CA LYS A 340 -12.08 3.58 42.79
C LYS A 340 -12.45 4.98 42.29
N GLU A 341 -13.72 5.33 42.34
CA GLU A 341 -14.17 6.69 42.03
C GLU A 341 -13.62 7.67 43.07
N ILE A 342 -13.13 8.82 42.60
CA ILE A 342 -12.51 9.87 43.41
C ILE A 342 -13.07 11.24 43.01
N PRO A 343 -12.99 12.25 43.89
CA PRO A 343 -13.22 13.64 43.49
C PRO A 343 -12.27 14.06 42.38
N LEU A 344 -12.70 15.00 41.53
CA LEU A 344 -11.84 15.55 40.48
C LEU A 344 -10.57 16.15 41.11
N PRO A 345 -9.37 15.67 40.72
CA PRO A 345 -8.12 16.22 41.23
C PRO A 345 -7.98 17.72 40.93
N GLU A 346 -7.24 18.43 41.78
CA GLU A 346 -6.90 19.83 41.54
C GLU A 346 -6.14 19.99 40.21
N GLY A 347 -6.45 21.04 39.46
CA GLY A 347 -5.88 21.29 38.14
C GLY A 347 -6.50 20.47 37.00
N THR A 348 -7.56 19.70 37.24
CA THR A 348 -8.31 19.03 36.18
C THR A 348 -8.88 20.07 35.21
N PRO A 349 -8.61 19.98 33.89
CA PRO A 349 -9.18 20.90 32.90
C PRO A 349 -10.71 20.74 32.83
N PRO A 350 -11.46 21.78 32.42
CA PRO A 350 -12.89 21.65 32.21
C PRO A 350 -13.20 20.65 31.10
N PRO A 351 -14.29 19.87 31.21
CA PRO A 351 -14.71 18.95 30.16
C PRO A 351 -15.07 19.74 28.89
N PRO A 352 -14.85 19.17 27.68
CA PRO A 352 -15.19 19.84 26.43
C PRO A 352 -16.67 20.21 26.27
N SER A 353 -17.55 19.47 26.95
CA SER A 353 -18.99 19.75 27.00
C SER A 353 -19.44 19.92 28.44
N SER A 354 -20.10 21.04 28.74
CA SER A 354 -20.68 21.30 30.07
C SER A 354 -21.80 20.33 30.45
N TRP A 355 -22.37 19.63 29.48
CA TRP A 355 -23.44 18.66 29.67
C TRP A 355 -22.93 17.26 30.06
N SER A 356 -21.62 17.03 29.96
CA SER A 356 -21.01 15.76 30.37
C SER A 356 -19.75 16.02 31.21
N PRO A 357 -19.92 16.22 32.54
CA PRO A 357 -18.80 16.40 33.44
C PRO A 357 -17.98 15.12 33.57
N TYR A 358 -16.68 15.27 33.84
CA TYR A 358 -15.82 14.13 34.12
C TYR A 358 -16.21 13.43 35.43
N ARG A 359 -16.10 12.11 35.42
CA ARG A 359 -16.01 11.25 36.61
C ARG A 359 -14.59 10.68 36.67
N ALA A 360 -13.90 10.86 37.80
CA ALA A 360 -12.51 10.44 37.95
C ALA A 360 -12.38 9.14 38.74
N PHE A 361 -11.49 8.26 38.27
CA PHE A 361 -11.26 6.94 38.86
C PHE A 361 -9.76 6.67 39.02
N ASP A 362 -9.35 6.23 40.20
CA ASP A 362 -7.99 5.75 40.48
C ASP A 362 -7.89 4.25 40.15
N ALA A 363 -6.87 3.88 39.36
CA ALA A 363 -6.56 2.49 39.07
C ALA A 363 -6.03 1.75 40.31
N PRO A 364 -6.25 0.42 40.41
CA PRO A 364 -5.70 -0.39 41.50
C PRO A 364 -4.19 -0.68 41.36
N PHE A 365 -3.56 -0.16 40.31
CA PHE A 365 -2.11 -0.24 40.05
C PHE A 365 -1.56 1.16 39.79
N LYS A 366 -0.23 1.30 39.88
CA LYS A 366 0.48 2.58 39.86
C LYS A 366 1.45 2.64 38.68
N THR A 367 1.93 3.83 38.33
CA THR A 367 2.99 3.98 37.33
C THR A 367 4.27 3.27 37.81
N PRO A 368 5.27 3.03 36.94
CA PRO A 368 6.56 2.49 37.35
C PRO A 368 7.27 3.33 38.43
N ALA A 369 6.94 4.62 38.52
CA ALA A 369 7.45 5.53 39.54
C ALA A 369 6.62 5.53 40.85
N GLY A 370 5.56 4.71 40.94
CA GLY A 370 4.67 4.63 42.09
C GLY A 370 3.53 5.66 42.10
N GLU A 371 3.38 6.46 41.05
CA GLU A 371 2.35 7.50 40.95
C GLU A 371 0.98 6.93 40.56
N PRO A 372 -0.14 7.63 40.82
CA PRO A 372 -1.47 7.20 40.40
C PRO A 372 -1.63 7.12 38.88
N ILE A 373 -2.36 6.10 38.41
CA ILE A 373 -2.94 6.07 37.06
C ILE A 373 -4.44 6.35 37.20
N ARG A 374 -4.97 7.28 36.41
CA ARG A 374 -6.32 7.81 36.55
C ARG A 374 -7.10 7.74 35.24
N ILE A 375 -8.39 7.47 35.34
CA ILE A 375 -9.35 7.56 34.22
C ILE A 375 -10.35 8.68 34.50
N PHE A 376 -10.54 9.55 33.51
CA PHE A 376 -11.54 10.62 33.51
C PHE A 376 -12.60 10.25 32.48
N ALA A 377 -13.69 9.65 32.95
CA ALA A 377 -14.77 9.18 32.10
C ALA A 377 -15.76 10.32 31.81
N ARG A 378 -16.23 10.43 30.58
CA ARG A 378 -17.35 11.27 30.19
C ARG A 378 -18.14 10.66 29.05
N SER A 379 -19.35 11.15 28.84
CA SER A 379 -20.08 10.94 27.60
C SER A 379 -19.50 11.84 26.50
N ALA A 380 -19.38 11.28 25.30
CA ALA A 380 -18.76 11.93 24.16
C ALA A 380 -19.56 11.71 22.87
N SER A 381 -19.55 12.73 22.03
CA SER A 381 -20.08 12.67 20.66
C SER A 381 -18.94 12.64 19.65
N PRO A 382 -19.19 12.24 18.40
CA PRO A 382 -18.19 12.34 17.34
C PRO A 382 -17.69 13.77 17.09
N ARG A 383 -18.30 14.80 17.68
CA ARG A 383 -17.86 16.20 17.54
C ARG A 383 -16.87 16.63 18.62
N ASP A 384 -16.69 15.83 19.66
CA ASP A 384 -15.91 16.23 20.83
C ASP A 384 -14.99 15.12 21.38
N GLU A 385 -15.08 13.88 20.92
CA GLU A 385 -14.33 12.74 21.47
C GLU A 385 -12.81 12.80 21.32
N ASN A 386 -12.31 13.66 20.42
CA ASN A 386 -10.89 13.84 20.17
C ASN A 386 -10.26 15.04 20.90
N LEU A 387 -11.03 15.83 21.66
CA LEU A 387 -10.54 17.12 22.19
C LEU A 387 -9.45 16.95 23.25
N GLU A 388 -9.46 15.86 24.03
CA GLU A 388 -8.43 15.54 25.01
C GLU A 388 -7.05 15.24 24.39
N MET A 389 -6.99 14.93 23.09
CA MET A 389 -5.71 14.81 22.38
C MET A 389 -4.94 16.14 22.33
N GLY A 390 -5.64 17.27 22.43
CA GLY A 390 -5.04 18.61 22.50
C GLY A 390 -4.80 19.13 23.92
N MET A 391 -4.90 18.28 24.94
CA MET A 391 -4.72 18.69 26.33
C MET A 391 -3.46 18.06 26.94
N PRO A 392 -2.50 18.84 27.46
CA PRO A 392 -1.29 18.31 28.10
C PRO A 392 -1.56 17.43 29.32
N PHE A 393 -2.68 17.67 29.99
CA PHE A 393 -3.09 16.93 31.19
C PHE A 393 -3.28 15.43 30.94
N PHE A 394 -3.71 15.04 29.75
CA PHE A 394 -3.99 13.64 29.41
C PHE A 394 -2.79 12.98 28.72
N VAL A 395 -2.40 11.80 29.18
CA VAL A 395 -1.39 10.93 28.54
C VAL A 395 -2.00 10.13 27.39
N GLY A 396 -3.32 10.01 27.35
CA GLY A 396 -4.02 9.24 26.33
C GLY A 396 -5.52 9.17 26.55
N LEU A 397 -6.20 8.39 25.72
CA LEU A 397 -7.64 8.14 25.87
C LEU A 397 -8.11 6.81 25.29
N LEU A 398 -9.25 6.35 25.79
CA LEU A 398 -10.10 5.34 25.18
C LEU A 398 -11.30 6.03 24.53
N ILE A 399 -11.58 5.68 23.27
CA ILE A 399 -12.82 6.04 22.59
C ILE A 399 -13.66 4.78 22.42
N ASN A 400 -14.93 4.80 22.85
CA ASN A 400 -15.80 3.63 22.77
C ASN A 400 -17.26 4.00 22.46
N ARG A 401 -17.86 3.32 21.48
CA ARG A 401 -19.26 3.51 21.05
C ARG A 401 -19.70 2.38 20.13
N HIS A 402 -20.98 2.37 19.77
CA HIS A 402 -21.45 1.57 18.64
C HIS A 402 -20.63 1.89 17.39
N ALA A 403 -20.07 0.85 16.79
CA ALA A 403 -19.47 0.94 15.49
C ALA A 403 -20.52 1.32 14.45
N GLN A 404 -20.33 2.45 13.79
CA GLN A 404 -21.10 2.84 12.60
C GLN A 404 -20.19 2.81 11.38
N LEU A 405 -19.46 1.69 11.21
CA LEU A 405 -18.61 1.44 10.05
C LEU A 405 -17.65 2.61 9.75
N GLY A 406 -17.01 3.19 10.78
CA GLY A 406 -16.08 4.32 10.68
C GLY A 406 -16.71 5.70 10.41
N ALA A 407 -18.04 5.81 10.26
CA ALA A 407 -18.70 7.09 9.98
C ALA A 407 -18.55 8.11 11.12
N PHE A 408 -18.47 7.61 12.36
CA PHE A 408 -18.25 8.46 13.53
C PHE A 408 -16.81 8.98 13.59
N ASP A 409 -15.83 8.11 13.41
CA ASP A 409 -14.43 8.55 13.40
C ASP A 409 -14.13 9.57 12.31
N LEU A 410 -14.76 9.46 11.13
CA LEU A 410 -14.59 10.45 10.07
C LEU A 410 -15.21 11.82 10.46
N ARG A 411 -16.34 11.81 11.17
CA ARG A 411 -16.89 13.06 11.73
C ARG A 411 -15.99 13.63 12.80
N ALA A 412 -15.41 12.76 13.64
CA ALA A 412 -14.42 13.16 14.64
C ALA A 412 -13.14 13.68 14.00
N ALA A 413 -12.79 13.17 12.81
CA ALA A 413 -11.64 13.62 12.05
C ALA A 413 -11.83 15.00 11.40
N ALA A 414 -13.08 15.42 11.19
CA ALA A 414 -13.37 16.78 10.74
C ALA A 414 -13.18 17.83 11.84
N VAL A 415 -13.03 17.43 13.11
CA VAL A 415 -12.82 18.34 14.23
C VAL A 415 -11.35 18.74 14.31
N LYS A 416 -11.05 20.03 14.19
CA LYS A 416 -9.68 20.54 14.26
C LYS A 416 -9.15 20.52 15.69
N VAL A 417 -8.29 19.56 16.00
CA VAL A 417 -7.56 19.45 17.28
C VAL A 417 -6.09 19.23 16.97
N ARG A 418 -5.20 20.01 17.60
CA ARG A 418 -3.76 19.81 17.52
C ARG A 418 -3.31 18.95 18.68
N GLN A 419 -2.53 17.90 18.43
CA GLN A 419 -1.94 17.09 19.49
C GLN A 419 -1.04 17.94 20.40
N GLU A 420 -1.13 17.73 21.72
CA GLU A 420 -0.19 18.31 22.69
C GLU A 420 0.49 17.22 23.52
N GLY A 421 1.82 17.11 23.42
CA GLY A 421 2.61 16.10 24.14
C GLY A 421 2.42 14.66 23.62
N TYR A 422 3.01 13.70 24.33
CA TYR A 422 2.81 12.28 24.04
C TYR A 422 1.34 11.88 24.25
N LYS A 423 0.82 11.06 23.34
CA LYS A 423 -0.53 10.51 23.41
C LYS A 423 -0.54 9.02 23.08
N LEU A 424 -1.19 8.23 23.93
CA LEU A 424 -1.62 6.86 23.60
C LEU A 424 -3.12 6.85 23.39
N MET A 425 -3.58 6.54 22.19
CA MET A 425 -5.01 6.43 21.87
C MET A 425 -5.38 4.96 21.72
N MET A 426 -6.50 4.56 22.32
CA MET A 426 -7.14 3.29 22.03
C MET A 426 -8.53 3.55 21.47
N ASN A 427 -8.70 3.31 20.18
CA ASN A 427 -9.97 3.49 19.49
C ASN A 427 -10.68 2.14 19.36
N ALA A 428 -11.81 1.99 20.07
CA ALA A 428 -12.64 0.78 20.06
C ALA A 428 -13.82 0.86 19.08
N GLN A 429 -13.91 1.96 18.32
CA GLN A 429 -14.82 2.08 17.18
C GLN A 429 -14.25 1.26 16.02
N CYS A 430 -15.08 0.46 15.32
CA CYS A 430 -14.69 -0.30 14.13
C CYS A 430 -13.96 0.62 13.14
N ALA A 431 -12.64 0.60 13.22
CA ALA A 431 -11.78 1.57 12.60
C ALA A 431 -11.11 0.86 11.45
N GLY A 432 -11.91 0.56 10.42
CA GLY A 432 -11.34 0.10 9.16
C GLY A 432 -10.29 1.08 8.64
N LEU A 433 -9.43 0.65 7.71
CA LEU A 433 -8.30 1.43 7.17
C LEU A 433 -8.47 2.94 7.18
N THR A 434 -9.51 3.47 6.53
CA THR A 434 -9.73 4.91 6.37
C THR A 434 -9.81 5.65 7.70
N THR A 435 -10.47 5.06 8.70
CA THR A 435 -10.58 5.68 10.02
C THR A 435 -9.20 5.82 10.66
N ARG A 436 -8.40 4.74 10.63
CA ARG A 436 -7.06 4.75 11.22
C ARG A 436 -6.16 5.76 10.51
N PHE A 437 -6.21 5.81 9.18
CA PHE A 437 -5.51 6.84 8.38
C PHE A 437 -5.94 8.25 8.77
N ALA A 438 -7.24 8.51 8.89
CA ALA A 438 -7.74 9.84 9.24
C ALA A 438 -7.26 10.26 10.64
N ILE A 439 -7.31 9.36 11.62
CA ILE A 439 -6.86 9.63 12.99
C ILE A 439 -5.33 9.77 13.08
N SER A 440 -4.56 8.92 12.38
CA SER A 440 -3.10 9.05 12.35
C SER A 440 -2.65 10.35 11.64
N GLN A 441 -3.40 10.84 10.66
CA GLN A 441 -3.16 12.15 10.05
C GLN A 441 -3.40 13.31 11.02
N MET A 442 -4.38 13.20 11.91
CA MET A 442 -4.64 14.21 12.95
C MET A 442 -3.60 14.20 14.06
N PHE A 443 -3.15 13.01 14.45
CA PHE A 443 -2.30 12.76 15.60
C PHE A 443 -1.06 11.94 15.21
N PRO A 444 -0.15 12.52 14.41
CA PRO A 444 0.96 11.79 13.80
C PRO A 444 1.99 11.28 14.80
N ASP A 445 2.08 11.90 15.98
CA ASP A 445 3.04 11.55 17.03
C ASP A 445 2.41 10.64 18.12
N ALA A 446 1.14 10.25 17.95
CA ALA A 446 0.42 9.42 18.91
C ALA A 446 0.63 7.93 18.66
N ASP A 447 0.75 7.18 19.75
CA ASP A 447 0.74 5.72 19.73
C ASP A 447 -0.73 5.24 19.68
N ILE A 448 -1.21 4.90 18.49
CA ILE A 448 -2.62 4.56 18.24
C ILE A 448 -2.80 3.04 18.18
N TYR A 449 -3.63 2.53 19.09
CA TYR A 449 -4.24 1.21 19.06
C TYR A 449 -5.64 1.35 18.46
N SER A 450 -5.87 0.72 17.32
CA SER A 450 -7.15 0.79 16.61
C SER A 450 -7.80 -0.59 16.61
N SER A 451 -9.12 -0.65 16.82
CA SER A 451 -9.82 -1.93 16.78
C SER A 451 -10.07 -2.41 15.35
N TRP A 452 -9.83 -3.71 15.17
CA TRP A 452 -9.98 -4.49 13.95
C TRP A 452 -11.35 -4.41 13.33
N ASP A 453 -12.32 -4.70 14.19
CA ASP A 453 -13.74 -4.64 13.92
C ASP A 453 -14.38 -3.92 15.12
N SER A 454 -15.70 -3.83 15.08
CA SER A 454 -16.56 -3.48 16.18
C SER A 454 -16.16 -4.30 17.39
N THR A 455 -15.76 -3.61 18.47
CA THR A 455 -15.52 -4.29 19.73
C THR A 455 -16.83 -4.82 20.29
N TYR A 456 -16.77 -5.99 20.91
CA TYR A 456 -17.96 -6.61 21.49
C TYR A 456 -18.31 -6.01 22.85
N PHE A 457 -19.60 -5.92 23.10
CA PHE A 457 -20.15 -5.54 24.39
C PHE A 457 -21.44 -6.33 24.65
N ARG A 458 -21.87 -6.33 25.90
CA ARG A 458 -23.17 -6.88 26.31
C ARG A 458 -23.98 -5.80 27.00
N THR A 459 -25.28 -5.80 26.79
CA THR A 459 -26.21 -4.91 27.48
C THR A 459 -26.87 -5.65 28.64
N GLY A 460 -27.01 -4.97 29.78
CA GLY A 460 -27.77 -5.46 30.92
C GLY A 460 -29.29 -5.29 30.73
N PRO A 461 -30.09 -5.79 31.70
CA PRO A 461 -31.54 -5.64 31.69
C PRO A 461 -32.03 -4.18 31.74
N ASP A 462 -31.17 -3.27 32.22
CA ASP A 462 -31.37 -1.82 32.29
C ASP A 462 -31.05 -1.11 30.96
N GLY A 463 -30.67 -1.86 29.92
CA GLY A 463 -30.30 -1.33 28.60
C GLY A 463 -28.89 -0.73 28.54
N ALA A 464 -28.19 -0.65 29.67
CA ALA A 464 -26.83 -0.11 29.73
C ALA A 464 -25.78 -1.21 29.52
N VAL A 465 -24.58 -0.82 29.08
CA VAL A 465 -23.49 -1.78 28.88
C VAL A 465 -23.09 -2.45 30.21
N SER A 466 -23.02 -3.77 30.22
CA SER A 466 -22.68 -4.59 31.40
C SER A 466 -21.32 -5.29 31.28
N ALA A 467 -20.81 -5.44 30.06
CA ALA A 467 -19.45 -5.91 29.77
C ALA A 467 -18.97 -5.29 28.44
N SER A 468 -17.67 -4.98 28.33
CA SER A 468 -17.10 -4.32 27.16
C SER A 468 -15.68 -4.78 26.89
N GLU A 469 -15.46 -5.37 25.72
CA GLU A 469 -14.13 -5.75 25.22
C GLU A 469 -13.17 -4.56 25.14
N GLY A 470 -13.68 -3.40 24.69
CA GLY A 470 -12.88 -2.18 24.58
C GLY A 470 -12.29 -1.73 25.93
N VAL A 471 -13.10 -1.76 26.99
CA VAL A 471 -12.64 -1.43 28.36
C VAL A 471 -11.67 -2.50 28.87
N ASP A 472 -11.95 -3.78 28.65
CA ASP A 472 -11.08 -4.88 29.09
C ASP A 472 -9.68 -4.79 28.47
N CYS A 473 -9.63 -4.54 27.15
CA CYS A 473 -8.37 -4.40 26.42
C CYS A 473 -7.63 -3.11 26.80
N PHE A 474 -8.34 -2.01 27.04
CA PHE A 474 -7.73 -0.74 27.48
C PHE A 474 -7.08 -0.86 28.86
N VAL A 475 -7.77 -1.48 29.83
CA VAL A 475 -7.19 -1.73 31.15
C VAL A 475 -5.98 -2.67 31.05
N ALA A 476 -6.00 -3.67 30.15
CA ALA A 476 -4.85 -4.53 29.91
C ALA A 476 -3.62 -3.76 29.37
N ALA A 477 -3.85 -2.79 28.48
CA ALA A 477 -2.80 -1.90 27.98
C ALA A 477 -2.22 -1.02 29.10
N LEU A 478 -3.08 -0.37 29.92
CA LEU A 478 -2.64 0.43 31.07
C LEU A 478 -1.82 -0.38 32.07
N ARG A 479 -2.21 -1.64 32.31
CA ARG A 479 -1.44 -2.55 33.17
C ARG A 479 -0.08 -2.89 32.57
N GLY A 480 0.01 -3.14 31.26
CA GLY A 480 1.29 -3.32 30.59
C GLY A 480 2.18 -2.07 30.70
N MET A 481 1.61 -0.88 30.52
CA MET A 481 2.33 0.38 30.69
C MET A 481 2.88 0.55 32.12
N SER A 482 2.11 0.14 33.13
CA SER A 482 2.58 0.16 34.53
C SER A 482 3.82 -0.71 34.78
N GLU A 483 4.06 -1.68 33.90
CA GLU A 483 5.18 -2.61 33.94
C GLU A 483 6.28 -2.26 32.92
N ARG A 484 6.21 -1.08 32.28
CA ARG A 484 7.11 -0.62 31.21
C ARG A 484 7.15 -1.57 29.99
N ALA A 485 6.03 -2.23 29.67
CA ALA A 485 5.95 -3.13 28.53
C ALA A 485 6.30 -2.43 27.21
N SER A 486 7.06 -3.10 26.35
CA SER A 486 7.19 -2.76 24.93
C SER A 486 5.84 -2.86 24.22
N HIS A 487 5.71 -2.23 23.04
CA HIS A 487 4.46 -2.35 22.28
C HIS A 487 4.15 -3.80 21.87
N ALA A 488 5.18 -4.63 21.62
CA ALA A 488 4.99 -6.05 21.34
C ALA A 488 4.40 -6.80 22.55
N GLU A 489 4.84 -6.46 23.77
CA GLU A 489 4.28 -7.02 25.00
C GLU A 489 2.88 -6.47 25.31
N LEU A 490 2.61 -5.20 24.97
CA LEU A 490 1.27 -4.61 25.04
C LEU A 490 0.32 -5.34 24.08
N ASP A 491 0.70 -5.56 22.83
CA ASP A 491 -0.07 -6.33 21.84
C ASP A 491 -0.40 -7.73 22.36
N ALA A 492 0.58 -8.44 22.92
CA ALA A 492 0.36 -9.77 23.49
C ALA A 492 -0.63 -9.76 24.67
N ARG A 493 -0.60 -8.71 25.51
CA ARG A 493 -1.54 -8.54 26.64
C ARG A 493 -2.94 -8.21 26.15
N ILE A 494 -3.06 -7.29 25.20
CA ILE A 494 -4.34 -6.92 24.60
C ILE A 494 -4.97 -8.15 23.92
N ARG A 495 -4.19 -8.92 23.17
CA ARG A 495 -4.63 -10.17 22.54
C ARG A 495 -5.10 -11.23 23.53
N LYS A 496 -4.61 -11.20 24.77
CA LYS A 496 -5.10 -12.09 25.84
C LYS A 496 -6.41 -11.59 26.45
N ALA A 497 -6.63 -10.28 26.45
CA ALA A 497 -7.82 -9.64 27.00
C ALA A 497 -8.99 -9.54 26.01
N GLN A 498 -8.71 -9.52 24.71
CA GLN A 498 -9.75 -9.48 23.68
C GLN A 498 -10.68 -10.68 23.77
N TRP A 499 -11.91 -10.48 23.27
CA TRP A 499 -12.92 -11.51 23.27
C TRP A 499 -12.76 -12.42 22.05
N HIS A 500 -13.51 -13.53 22.01
CA HIS A 500 -13.40 -14.47 20.91
C HIS A 500 -14.10 -13.92 19.65
N HIS A 501 -13.34 -13.81 18.56
CA HIS A 501 -13.79 -13.45 17.22
C HIS A 501 -13.63 -14.64 16.28
N ALA A 502 -14.46 -14.76 15.24
CA ALA A 502 -14.33 -15.85 14.26
C ALA A 502 -12.95 -15.88 13.57
N GLN A 503 -12.35 -14.70 13.42
CA GLN A 503 -11.03 -14.43 12.86
C GLN A 503 -9.87 -14.92 13.73
N ALA A 504 -10.13 -15.32 14.99
CA ALA A 504 -9.12 -15.89 15.87
C ALA A 504 -8.50 -17.20 15.33
N GLN A 505 -9.09 -17.79 14.28
CA GLN A 505 -8.50 -18.89 13.52
C GLN A 505 -7.22 -18.48 12.75
N VAL A 506 -7.05 -17.19 12.45
CA VAL A 506 -5.84 -16.66 11.81
C VAL A 506 -4.73 -16.54 12.84
N GLN A 507 -3.60 -17.21 12.59
CA GLN A 507 -2.43 -17.14 13.46
C GLN A 507 -1.94 -15.69 13.58
N GLY A 508 -1.91 -15.16 14.81
CA GLY A 508 -1.45 -13.79 15.06
C GLY A 508 -2.56 -12.74 15.10
N PHE A 509 -3.82 -13.11 14.92
CA PHE A 509 -4.95 -12.18 15.02
C PHE A 509 -4.97 -11.42 16.35
N SER A 510 -5.09 -10.09 16.28
CA SER A 510 -5.30 -9.19 17.41
C SER A 510 -6.48 -8.27 17.09
N GLN A 511 -7.43 -8.15 18.01
CA GLN A 511 -8.58 -7.25 17.86
C GLN A 511 -8.17 -5.79 17.93
N PHE A 512 -7.06 -5.46 18.58
CA PHE A 512 -6.48 -4.13 18.52
C PHE A 512 -5.10 -4.22 17.91
N VAL A 513 -4.88 -3.44 16.86
CA VAL A 513 -3.60 -3.39 16.16
C VAL A 513 -2.82 -2.19 16.67
N GLY A 514 -1.68 -2.45 17.30
CA GLY A 514 -0.82 -1.43 17.89
C GLY A 514 0.04 -0.63 16.89
N PRO A 515 0.79 0.36 17.39
CA PRO A 515 1.68 1.22 16.59
C PRO A 515 2.98 0.53 16.15
N SER A 516 3.36 -0.61 16.75
CA SER A 516 4.66 -1.27 16.53
C SER A 516 4.72 -2.25 15.37
N HIS A 517 3.73 -2.28 14.48
CA HIS A 517 3.78 -3.17 13.32
C HIS A 517 4.28 -2.37 12.09
N PRO A 518 5.54 -2.52 11.63
CA PRO A 518 6.12 -1.62 10.63
C PRO A 518 5.43 -1.73 9.27
N LEU A 519 4.93 -2.92 8.92
CA LEU A 519 4.11 -3.12 7.73
C LEU A 519 2.71 -2.51 7.86
N VAL A 520 2.23 -2.23 9.07
CA VAL A 520 0.95 -1.56 9.34
C VAL A 520 1.18 -0.06 9.29
N VAL A 521 2.21 0.48 9.94
CA VAL A 521 2.53 1.91 9.86
C VAL A 521 2.84 2.32 8.43
N ALA A 522 3.71 1.60 7.71
CA ALA A 522 4.03 1.95 6.32
C ALA A 522 2.84 1.75 5.36
N ARG A 523 2.05 0.68 5.53
CA ARG A 523 0.82 0.47 4.74
C ARG A 523 -0.23 1.53 5.04
N TYR A 524 -0.17 2.15 6.22
CA TYR A 524 -1.17 3.11 6.71
C TYR A 524 -0.68 4.54 6.89
N SER A 525 0.49 4.87 6.35
CA SER A 525 1.00 6.25 6.28
C SER A 525 0.86 6.74 4.85
N ASP A 526 0.35 7.96 4.69
CA ASP A 526 0.29 8.73 3.45
C ASP A 526 0.88 10.09 3.84
N VAL A 527 2.21 10.15 3.91
CA VAL A 527 2.90 11.22 4.63
C VAL A 527 2.91 12.51 3.81
N ASN A 528 2.87 12.42 2.48
CA ASN A 528 2.65 13.54 1.59
C ASN A 528 1.15 13.82 1.34
N ARG A 529 0.20 13.05 1.89
CA ARG A 529 -1.24 13.36 1.84
C ARG A 529 -1.80 13.49 0.42
N ASP A 530 -1.25 12.76 -0.54
CA ASP A 530 -1.70 12.75 -1.92
C ASP A 530 -2.82 11.71 -2.18
N GLY A 531 -3.23 11.01 -1.11
CA GLY A 531 -4.21 9.96 -1.19
C GLY A 531 -3.61 8.65 -1.66
N ARG A 532 -2.31 8.43 -1.48
CA ARG A 532 -1.64 7.17 -1.78
C ARG A 532 -0.80 6.76 -0.57
N ALA A 533 -1.03 5.56 -0.05
CA ALA A 533 -0.25 5.08 1.07
C ALA A 533 1.22 4.85 0.65
N ASP A 534 2.16 5.31 1.48
CA ASP A 534 3.62 5.25 1.29
C ASP A 534 4.13 3.85 0.96
N TYR A 535 3.50 2.81 1.50
CA TYR A 535 3.84 1.41 1.19
C TYR A 535 3.70 1.09 -0.29
N TYR A 536 2.70 1.72 -0.89
CA TYR A 536 2.44 1.60 -2.30
C TYR A 536 3.12 2.73 -3.03
N ASP A 537 3.31 3.93 -2.47
CA ASP A 537 3.89 5.01 -3.26
C ASP A 537 5.32 4.71 -3.72
N GLY A 538 5.58 4.98 -5.00
CA GLY A 538 6.94 4.93 -5.54
C GLY A 538 7.65 6.28 -5.47
N PHE A 539 6.88 7.38 -5.41
CA PHE A 539 7.36 8.75 -5.55
C PHE A 539 6.53 9.70 -4.68
N LEU A 540 7.11 10.15 -3.56
CA LEU A 540 6.49 11.19 -2.76
C LEU A 540 6.68 12.56 -3.41
N ASP A 541 5.61 13.13 -3.96
CA ASP A 541 5.61 14.52 -4.42
C ASP A 541 5.30 15.45 -3.23
N PHE A 542 6.20 16.41 -2.93
CA PHE A 542 6.00 17.37 -1.85
C PHE A 542 5.35 18.69 -2.33
N GLN A 543 5.14 18.87 -3.63
CA GLN A 543 4.51 20.07 -4.20
C GLN A 543 2.98 19.90 -4.29
N LEU A 544 2.36 19.76 -3.14
CA LEU A 544 0.96 19.37 -3.01
C LEU A 544 0.01 20.57 -3.14
N THR A 545 -1.14 20.33 -3.73
CA THR A 545 -2.23 21.29 -3.90
C THR A 545 -3.53 20.70 -3.38
N GLU A 546 -4.10 21.35 -2.35
CA GLU A 546 -5.38 20.94 -1.79
C GLU A 546 -6.51 21.27 -2.78
N ILE A 547 -7.24 20.25 -3.22
CA ILE A 547 -8.43 20.42 -4.05
C ILE A 547 -9.68 20.22 -3.18
N ALA A 548 -10.54 21.23 -3.16
CA ALA A 548 -11.81 21.21 -2.45
C ALA A 548 -12.88 20.45 -3.24
N GLU A 549 -13.88 19.93 -2.54
CA GLU A 549 -15.02 19.28 -3.18
C GLU A 549 -16.01 20.29 -3.78
N ASP A 550 -16.49 19.99 -4.98
CA ASP A 550 -17.61 20.66 -5.65
C ASP A 550 -18.67 19.59 -5.99
N MET A 551 -19.64 19.47 -5.09
CA MET A 551 -20.70 18.46 -5.18
C MET A 551 -21.55 18.62 -6.44
N GLN A 552 -21.85 19.85 -6.86
CA GLN A 552 -22.75 20.12 -7.99
C GLN A 552 -22.11 19.74 -9.33
N ALA A 553 -20.80 19.87 -9.43
CA ALA A 553 -20.03 19.57 -10.64
C ALA A 553 -19.30 18.22 -10.57
N SER A 554 -19.73 17.30 -9.70
CA SER A 554 -18.97 16.06 -9.41
C SER A 554 -18.70 15.16 -10.63
N MET A 555 -19.52 15.22 -11.68
CA MET A 555 -19.31 14.49 -12.95
C MET A 555 -18.86 15.39 -14.11
N THR A 556 -18.49 16.64 -13.86
CA THR A 556 -17.98 17.56 -14.89
C THR A 556 -16.46 17.59 -14.83
N PRO A 557 -15.74 17.04 -15.83
CA PRO A 557 -14.27 17.06 -15.84
C PRO A 557 -13.72 18.49 -15.86
N ARG A 558 -12.69 18.77 -15.05
CA ARG A 558 -11.97 20.05 -14.99
C ARG A 558 -10.49 19.80 -14.77
N ASP A 559 -9.61 20.47 -15.53
CA ASP A 559 -8.16 20.37 -15.29
C ASP A 559 -7.85 20.96 -13.89
N PRO A 560 -7.26 20.18 -12.96
CA PRO A 560 -6.90 20.68 -11.64
C PRO A 560 -5.72 21.67 -11.66
N GLY A 561 -5.05 21.85 -12.81
CA GLY A 561 -3.92 22.76 -12.98
C GLY A 561 -2.59 22.23 -12.43
N VAL A 562 -2.57 20.97 -11.94
CA VAL A 562 -1.44 20.30 -11.32
C VAL A 562 -1.38 18.83 -11.77
N SER A 563 -0.22 18.19 -11.63
CA SER A 563 -0.06 16.75 -11.91
C SER A 563 -0.88 15.90 -10.94
N ALA A 564 -1.18 14.66 -11.33
CA ALA A 564 -1.99 13.77 -10.51
C ALA A 564 -1.36 13.45 -9.14
N SER A 565 -0.02 13.36 -9.07
CA SER A 565 0.74 13.17 -7.81
C SER A 565 0.69 14.37 -6.87
N GLN A 566 0.25 15.53 -7.34
CA GLN A 566 0.23 16.77 -6.56
C GLN A 566 -1.12 17.03 -5.89
N ILE A 567 -2.15 16.21 -6.17
CA ILE A 567 -3.50 16.43 -5.65
C ILE A 567 -3.57 15.95 -4.20
N SER A 568 -3.96 16.83 -3.28
CA SER A 568 -4.06 16.52 -1.85
C SER A 568 -5.35 17.07 -1.22
N GLY A 569 -5.42 17.06 0.11
CA GLY A 569 -6.52 17.68 0.87
C GLY A 569 -7.81 16.85 0.83
N GLN A 570 -8.96 17.52 0.68
CA GLN A 570 -10.27 16.85 0.67
C GLN A 570 -10.40 15.84 -0.46
N ALA A 571 -9.81 16.14 -1.63
CA ALA A 571 -9.81 15.22 -2.75
C ALA A 571 -9.18 13.86 -2.40
N ALA A 572 -7.96 13.87 -1.86
CA ALA A 572 -7.21 12.70 -1.41
C ALA A 572 -7.92 11.96 -0.28
N ALA A 573 -8.44 12.68 0.72
CA ALA A 573 -9.23 12.11 1.81
C ALA A 573 -10.46 11.33 1.28
N GLY A 574 -11.17 11.90 0.30
CA GLY A 574 -12.32 11.24 -0.33
C GLY A 574 -11.96 9.97 -1.10
N LEU A 575 -10.78 9.91 -1.73
CA LEU A 575 -10.31 8.69 -2.39
C LEU A 575 -9.89 7.61 -1.38
N ASN A 576 -9.18 7.99 -0.32
CA ASN A 576 -8.87 7.11 0.81
C ASN A 576 -10.15 6.52 1.44
N TRP A 577 -11.23 7.30 1.46
CA TRP A 577 -12.54 6.82 1.90
C TRP A 577 -13.20 5.85 0.93
N ALA A 578 -13.06 6.06 -0.38
CA ALA A 578 -13.51 5.09 -1.37
C ALA A 578 -12.82 3.73 -1.20
N ALA A 579 -11.50 3.72 -1.02
CA ALA A 579 -10.72 2.50 -0.84
C ALA A 579 -11.10 1.73 0.44
N GLY A 580 -11.22 2.40 1.59
CA GLY A 580 -11.65 1.70 2.81
C GLY A 580 -13.13 1.31 2.81
N SER A 581 -13.99 2.04 2.09
CA SER A 581 -15.38 1.60 1.86
C SER A 581 -15.44 0.28 1.11
N LEU A 582 -14.56 0.07 0.12
CA LEU A 582 -14.46 -1.19 -0.62
C LEU A 582 -14.04 -2.37 0.26
N ASN A 583 -13.12 -2.16 1.21
CA ASN A 583 -12.79 -3.20 2.18
C ASN A 583 -14.00 -3.59 3.06
N ARG A 584 -14.82 -2.61 3.45
CA ARG A 584 -16.06 -2.89 4.19
C ARG A 584 -17.08 -3.63 3.33
N VAL A 585 -17.22 -3.25 2.07
CA VAL A 585 -18.08 -3.95 1.11
C VAL A 585 -17.66 -5.42 0.99
N ALA A 586 -16.36 -5.69 0.85
CA ALA A 586 -15.85 -7.05 0.77
C ALA A 586 -16.08 -7.87 2.06
N GLN A 587 -16.06 -7.21 3.22
CA GLN A 587 -16.28 -7.85 4.52
C GLN A 587 -17.77 -8.12 4.82
N TYR A 588 -18.66 -7.19 4.46
CA TYR A 588 -20.06 -7.17 4.88
C TYR A 588 -21.04 -7.34 3.71
N SER A 589 -20.65 -8.15 2.73
CA SER A 589 -21.51 -8.53 1.61
C SER A 589 -21.19 -9.94 1.13
N GLU A 590 -22.17 -10.83 1.18
CA GLU A 590 -22.12 -12.14 0.55
C GLU A 590 -21.81 -12.08 -0.95
N LEU A 591 -22.17 -10.98 -1.62
CA LEU A 591 -21.90 -10.78 -3.04
C LEU A 591 -20.39 -10.68 -3.34
N TRP A 592 -19.59 -10.38 -2.31
CA TRP A 592 -18.14 -10.22 -2.37
C TRP A 592 -17.38 -11.32 -1.63
N ALA A 593 -18.07 -12.33 -1.09
CA ALA A 593 -17.49 -13.34 -0.20
C ALA A 593 -16.32 -14.15 -0.78
N ALA A 594 -16.16 -14.15 -2.11
CA ALA A 594 -15.02 -14.79 -2.79
C ALA A 594 -13.72 -13.98 -2.69
N LEU A 595 -13.77 -12.67 -2.37
CA LEU A 595 -12.58 -11.86 -2.17
C LEU A 595 -12.09 -11.93 -0.71
N PRO A 596 -10.76 -11.93 -0.47
CA PRO A 596 -10.20 -11.71 0.86
C PRO A 596 -10.59 -10.33 1.41
N GLY A 597 -11.05 -10.30 2.66
CA GLY A 597 -11.37 -9.07 3.39
C GLY A 597 -11.64 -9.31 4.87
N GLN A 598 -11.13 -10.42 5.42
CA GLN A 598 -11.55 -10.94 6.73
C GLN A 598 -10.65 -10.53 7.91
N SER A 599 -9.58 -9.74 7.71
CA SER A 599 -8.76 -9.18 8.82
C SER A 599 -8.00 -7.89 8.43
N GLU A 600 -7.52 -7.07 9.38
CA GLU A 600 -6.83 -5.77 9.14
C GLU A 600 -5.42 -6.01 8.64
N LEU A 601 -4.90 -7.21 8.83
CA LEU A 601 -3.67 -7.65 8.19
C LEU A 601 -3.90 -7.89 6.68
N HIS A 602 -5.15 -7.93 6.22
CA HIS A 602 -5.59 -8.45 4.92
C HIS A 602 -6.61 -7.53 4.21
N TYR A 603 -6.39 -6.23 4.26
CA TYR A 603 -7.10 -5.33 3.35
C TYR A 603 -6.59 -5.48 1.93
N ALA A 604 -7.49 -5.94 1.07
CA ALA A 604 -7.21 -6.02 -0.35
C ALA A 604 -7.16 -4.62 -0.95
N PHE A 605 -8.09 -3.72 -0.60
CA PHE A 605 -8.22 -2.42 -1.25
C PHE A 605 -7.41 -1.34 -0.54
N HIS A 606 -6.67 -0.56 -1.30
CA HIS A 606 -5.94 0.62 -0.82
C HIS A 606 -5.98 1.71 -1.86
N SER A 607 -5.86 2.96 -1.42
CA SER A 607 -5.87 4.08 -2.35
C SER A 607 -4.59 4.09 -3.19
N GLY A 608 -4.76 4.18 -4.50
CA GLY A 608 -3.68 4.19 -5.49
C GLY A 608 -3.29 5.61 -5.95
N GLY A 609 -3.93 6.64 -5.42
CA GLY A 609 -3.77 8.03 -5.84
C GLY A 609 -4.60 8.39 -7.09
N PHE A 610 -4.35 9.58 -7.62
CA PHE A 610 -5.01 10.07 -8.83
C PHE A 610 -4.26 9.66 -10.10
N PHE A 611 -4.98 9.64 -11.23
CA PHE A 611 -4.40 9.46 -12.57
C PHE A 611 -5.00 10.45 -13.57
N SER A 612 -4.49 10.47 -14.80
CA SER A 612 -5.09 11.24 -15.91
C SER A 612 -4.80 10.59 -17.25
N HIS A 613 -5.39 11.11 -18.33
CA HIS A 613 -4.97 10.79 -19.70
C HIS A 613 -3.49 11.10 -19.97
N ARG A 614 -2.89 12.07 -19.26
CA ARG A 614 -1.46 12.42 -19.36
C ARG A 614 -0.58 11.40 -18.63
N GLU A 615 -1.08 10.87 -17.53
CA GLU A 615 -0.41 9.91 -16.64
C GLU A 615 -1.35 8.72 -16.36
N PRO A 616 -1.69 7.89 -17.37
CA PRO A 616 -2.71 6.86 -17.23
C PRO A 616 -2.17 5.66 -16.45
N PRO A 617 -3.02 4.92 -15.71
CA PRO A 617 -2.60 3.72 -15.03
C PRO A 617 -2.21 2.65 -16.07
N GLN A 618 -1.02 2.09 -15.93
CA GLN A 618 -0.50 1.01 -16.80
C GLN A 618 -0.55 -0.35 -16.10
N ASP A 619 -0.27 -1.44 -16.79
CA ASP A 619 -0.22 -2.79 -16.20
C ASP A 619 -1.49 -3.19 -15.41
N VAL A 620 -2.66 -2.71 -15.84
CA VAL A 620 -3.94 -3.03 -15.19
C VAL A 620 -4.45 -4.35 -15.76
N PRO A 621 -4.62 -5.41 -14.96
CA PRO A 621 -5.19 -6.66 -15.45
C PRO A 621 -6.64 -6.47 -15.88
N THR A 622 -7.00 -7.10 -16.99
CA THR A 622 -8.30 -6.87 -17.65
C THR A 622 -9.15 -8.12 -17.75
N GLY A 623 -8.53 -9.32 -17.75
CA GLY A 623 -9.24 -10.56 -18.05
C GLY A 623 -10.01 -10.44 -19.36
N ASP A 624 -11.28 -10.83 -19.35
CA ASP A 624 -12.18 -10.76 -20.50
C ASP A 624 -12.92 -9.40 -20.63
N ALA A 625 -12.41 -8.34 -20.00
CA ALA A 625 -13.04 -7.03 -20.04
C ALA A 625 -13.10 -6.43 -21.46
N VAL A 626 -14.17 -5.67 -21.71
CA VAL A 626 -14.29 -4.85 -22.93
C VAL A 626 -13.23 -3.75 -22.95
N ARG A 627 -12.79 -3.38 -24.15
CA ARG A 627 -11.80 -2.32 -24.36
C ARG A 627 -12.32 -0.94 -23.97
N GLN A 628 -11.53 -0.22 -23.18
CA GLN A 628 -11.78 1.17 -22.78
C GLN A 628 -10.43 1.90 -22.62
N ASP A 629 -10.39 3.19 -22.89
CA ASP A 629 -9.23 4.03 -22.58
C ASP A 629 -9.18 4.29 -21.07
N LEU A 630 -8.30 3.58 -20.37
CA LEU A 630 -8.11 3.72 -18.93
C LEU A 630 -7.78 5.15 -18.51
N GLY A 631 -7.06 5.91 -19.33
CA GLY A 631 -6.69 7.29 -19.04
C GLY A 631 -7.89 8.23 -19.03
N ARG A 632 -9.02 7.82 -19.62
CA ARG A 632 -10.27 8.58 -19.67
C ARG A 632 -11.35 8.03 -18.76
N LEU A 633 -11.12 6.94 -18.03
CA LEU A 633 -12.12 6.44 -17.09
C LEU A 633 -12.19 7.33 -15.83
N PRO A 634 -13.37 7.53 -15.22
CA PRO A 634 -13.53 8.24 -13.94
C PRO A 634 -12.77 7.57 -12.78
N ALA A 635 -12.75 6.24 -12.74
CA ALA A 635 -12.11 5.45 -11.70
C ALA A 635 -11.52 4.16 -12.30
N VAL A 636 -10.43 3.67 -11.69
CA VAL A 636 -9.76 2.42 -12.09
C VAL A 636 -9.27 1.69 -10.84
N CYS A 637 -9.67 0.43 -10.70
CA CYS A 637 -9.22 -0.50 -9.67
C CYS A 637 -8.23 -1.51 -10.25
N ARG A 638 -6.96 -1.47 -9.83
CA ARG A 638 -5.91 -2.38 -10.32
C ARG A 638 -5.69 -3.52 -9.31
N PHE A 639 -6.05 -4.74 -9.68
CA PHE A 639 -5.74 -5.95 -8.92
C PHE A 639 -4.29 -6.35 -9.16
N ILE A 640 -3.50 -6.54 -8.10
CA ILE A 640 -2.08 -6.89 -8.13
C ILE A 640 -1.91 -8.23 -7.42
N LYS A 641 -1.48 -9.26 -8.15
CA LYS A 641 -1.21 -10.57 -7.53
C LYS A 641 -0.04 -10.47 -6.55
N SER A 642 -0.22 -11.01 -5.36
CA SER A 642 0.80 -11.04 -4.32
C SER A 642 0.71 -12.35 -3.54
N GLN A 643 1.81 -13.10 -3.51
CA GLN A 643 1.89 -14.36 -2.76
C GLN A 643 1.89 -14.13 -1.24
N ASP A 644 2.30 -12.93 -0.81
CA ASP A 644 2.34 -12.52 0.59
C ASP A 644 0.99 -11.95 1.07
N ALA A 645 0.07 -11.66 0.15
CA ALA A 645 -1.27 -11.20 0.47
C ALA A 645 -2.21 -12.39 0.72
N VAL A 646 -2.96 -12.35 1.83
CA VAL A 646 -4.00 -13.34 2.07
C VAL A 646 -5.11 -13.16 1.04
N GLY A 647 -5.42 -14.25 0.34
CA GLY A 647 -6.27 -14.29 -0.85
C GLY A 647 -5.56 -13.98 -2.18
N GLY A 648 -4.25 -13.79 -2.16
CA GLY A 648 -3.39 -13.84 -3.35
C GLY A 648 -3.28 -12.53 -4.15
N PHE A 649 -3.87 -11.42 -3.66
CA PHE A 649 -3.79 -10.12 -4.32
C PHE A 649 -3.99 -8.93 -3.36
N THR A 650 -3.59 -7.74 -3.82
CA THR A 650 -4.03 -6.42 -3.34
C THR A 650 -4.70 -5.65 -4.48
N VAL A 651 -5.35 -4.53 -4.19
CA VAL A 651 -6.13 -3.73 -5.15
C VAL A 651 -5.86 -2.25 -4.93
N GLU A 652 -5.33 -1.58 -5.94
CA GLU A 652 -5.20 -0.12 -5.96
C GLU A 652 -6.48 0.52 -6.48
N VAL A 653 -7.06 1.41 -5.68
CA VAL A 653 -8.26 2.18 -6.02
C VAL A 653 -7.82 3.57 -6.46
N MET A 654 -7.98 3.89 -7.74
CA MET A 654 -7.51 5.13 -8.33
C MET A 654 -8.66 5.94 -8.92
N PHE A 655 -8.51 7.27 -8.96
CA PHE A 655 -9.54 8.19 -9.48
C PHE A 655 -8.96 9.20 -10.45
N HIS A 656 -9.77 9.63 -11.42
CA HIS A 656 -9.30 10.57 -12.43
C HIS A 656 -9.14 11.97 -11.81
N SER A 657 -7.96 12.55 -11.99
CA SER A 657 -7.55 13.88 -11.50
C SER A 657 -8.50 15.01 -11.92
N TYR A 658 -9.07 14.94 -13.12
CA TYR A 658 -10.06 15.93 -13.59
C TYR A 658 -11.41 15.85 -12.87
N LEU A 659 -11.61 14.84 -12.03
CA LEU A 659 -12.72 14.71 -11.11
C LEU A 659 -12.25 14.72 -9.64
N SER A 660 -11.05 15.25 -9.36
CA SER A 660 -10.53 15.36 -8.00
C SER A 660 -11.45 16.15 -7.07
N HIS A 661 -12.15 17.15 -7.61
CA HIS A 661 -13.19 17.93 -6.92
C HIS A 661 -14.50 17.16 -6.70
N ALA A 662 -14.69 15.96 -7.25
CA ALA A 662 -15.93 15.22 -7.07
C ALA A 662 -16.19 14.90 -5.59
N ALA A 663 -17.47 14.91 -5.20
CA ALA A 663 -17.89 14.50 -3.86
C ALA A 663 -17.31 13.11 -3.52
N GLN A 664 -16.75 12.96 -2.32
CA GLN A 664 -16.24 11.69 -1.80
C GLN A 664 -17.27 10.55 -1.92
N GLU A 665 -18.57 10.84 -1.79
CA GLU A 665 -19.64 9.84 -1.92
C GLU A 665 -19.76 9.32 -3.35
N LEU A 666 -19.51 10.16 -4.34
CA LEU A 666 -19.52 9.73 -5.73
C LEU A 666 -18.27 8.91 -6.05
N LYS A 667 -17.09 9.35 -5.56
CA LYS A 667 -15.82 8.61 -5.71
C LYS A 667 -15.98 7.15 -5.28
N ARG A 668 -16.52 6.91 -4.08
CA ARG A 668 -16.74 5.54 -3.58
C ARG A 668 -17.70 4.71 -4.44
N LEU A 669 -18.75 5.31 -5.02
CA LEU A 669 -19.69 4.57 -5.88
C LEU A 669 -19.03 4.12 -7.16
N LEU A 670 -18.32 5.03 -7.84
CA LEU A 670 -17.66 4.72 -9.11
C LEU A 670 -16.50 3.73 -8.90
N CYS A 671 -15.70 3.91 -7.84
CA CYS A 671 -14.65 2.95 -7.47
C CYS A 671 -15.22 1.56 -7.14
N ALA A 672 -16.34 1.49 -6.40
CA ALA A 672 -16.96 0.22 -6.04
C ALA A 672 -17.52 -0.53 -7.26
N ALA A 673 -18.20 0.21 -8.15
CA ALA A 673 -18.70 -0.33 -9.40
C ALA A 673 -17.57 -0.88 -10.29
N ASP A 674 -16.50 -0.10 -10.45
CA ASP A 674 -15.33 -0.51 -11.23
C ASP A 674 -14.60 -1.72 -10.64
N ALA A 675 -14.39 -1.73 -9.32
CA ALA A 675 -13.81 -2.86 -8.60
C ALA A 675 -14.61 -4.15 -8.81
N MET A 676 -15.95 -4.09 -8.69
CA MET A 676 -16.80 -5.26 -8.82
C MET A 676 -16.77 -5.81 -10.25
N ARG A 677 -16.87 -4.93 -11.25
CA ARG A 677 -16.80 -5.31 -12.66
C ARG A 677 -15.49 -6.00 -12.99
N ARG A 678 -14.35 -5.42 -12.59
CA ARG A 678 -13.04 -6.03 -12.83
C ARG A 678 -12.85 -7.33 -12.07
N ALA A 679 -13.38 -7.43 -10.85
CA ALA A 679 -13.33 -8.68 -10.09
C ALA A 679 -14.08 -9.82 -10.81
N PHE A 680 -15.21 -9.53 -11.47
CA PHE A 680 -15.88 -10.50 -12.35
C PHE A 680 -15.04 -10.82 -13.59
N ASP A 681 -14.50 -9.81 -14.28
CA ASP A 681 -13.72 -10.01 -15.51
C ASP A 681 -12.43 -10.82 -15.28
N LEU A 682 -11.84 -10.67 -14.10
CA LEU A 682 -10.65 -11.41 -13.67
C LEU A 682 -10.97 -12.78 -13.06
N GLY A 683 -12.26 -13.11 -12.89
CA GLY A 683 -12.70 -14.36 -12.29
C GLY A 683 -12.46 -14.45 -10.78
N TYR A 684 -12.25 -13.33 -10.09
CA TYR A 684 -12.10 -13.29 -8.63
C TYR A 684 -13.43 -13.39 -7.89
N LEU A 685 -14.53 -12.93 -8.50
CA LEU A 685 -15.88 -13.19 -7.99
C LEU A 685 -16.49 -14.38 -8.72
N ALA A 686 -17.03 -15.33 -7.95
CA ALA A 686 -17.67 -16.53 -8.51
C ALA A 686 -18.93 -16.16 -9.31
N ALA A 687 -18.95 -16.55 -10.57
CA ALA A 687 -20.08 -16.41 -11.48
C ALA A 687 -21.09 -17.57 -11.27
N GLU A 688 -21.56 -17.77 -10.03
CA GLU A 688 -22.58 -18.78 -9.71
C GLU A 688 -23.99 -18.17 -9.68
N GLU A 689 -25.00 -19.00 -9.92
CA GLU A 689 -26.42 -18.63 -9.82
C GLU A 689 -26.73 -17.33 -10.59
N ALA A 690 -27.39 -16.36 -9.96
CA ALA A 690 -27.74 -15.08 -10.56
C ALA A 690 -26.51 -14.27 -11.01
N LEU A 691 -25.36 -14.38 -10.31
CA LEU A 691 -24.12 -13.66 -10.61
C LEU A 691 -23.43 -14.17 -11.88
N SER A 692 -23.87 -15.30 -12.45
CA SER A 692 -23.41 -15.79 -13.76
C SER A 692 -23.90 -14.95 -14.94
N THR A 693 -24.91 -14.09 -14.73
CA THR A 693 -25.54 -13.33 -15.81
C THR A 693 -25.17 -11.84 -15.75
N PRO A 694 -25.08 -11.13 -16.89
CA PRO A 694 -24.87 -9.67 -16.89
C PRO A 694 -25.90 -8.92 -16.04
N ARG A 695 -27.16 -9.36 -16.09
CA ARG A 695 -28.25 -8.80 -15.29
C ARG A 695 -27.99 -8.93 -13.79
N GLY A 696 -27.67 -10.14 -13.31
CA GLY A 696 -27.41 -10.36 -11.89
C GLY A 696 -26.18 -9.60 -11.40
N GLN A 697 -25.12 -9.53 -12.20
CA GLN A 697 -23.93 -8.72 -11.88
C GLN A 697 -24.26 -7.22 -11.76
N ARG A 698 -25.07 -6.67 -12.67
CA ARG A 698 -25.51 -5.27 -12.61
C ARG A 698 -26.44 -5.01 -11.42
N CYS A 699 -27.33 -5.94 -11.09
CA CYS A 699 -28.17 -5.86 -9.88
C CYS A 699 -27.35 -5.94 -8.58
N ALA A 700 -26.33 -6.81 -8.53
CA ALA A 700 -25.41 -6.91 -7.40
C ALA A 700 -24.62 -5.60 -7.19
N MET A 701 -24.20 -4.97 -8.28
CA MET A 701 -23.57 -3.65 -8.25
C MET A 701 -24.54 -2.56 -7.77
N LEU A 702 -25.80 -2.56 -8.21
CA LEU A 702 -26.84 -1.65 -7.72
C LEU A 702 -27.05 -1.79 -6.20
N LEU A 703 -27.12 -3.02 -5.67
CA LEU A 703 -27.23 -3.27 -4.23
C LEU A 703 -26.01 -2.75 -3.46
N THR A 704 -24.81 -3.02 -3.96
CA THR A 704 -23.56 -2.52 -3.38
C THR A 704 -23.56 -0.99 -3.29
N MET A 705 -23.91 -0.31 -4.38
CA MET A 705 -23.99 1.15 -4.44
C MET A 705 -25.09 1.72 -3.52
N ALA A 706 -26.26 1.05 -3.44
CA ALA A 706 -27.35 1.48 -2.58
C ALA A 706 -26.99 1.37 -1.09
N GLY A 707 -26.32 0.28 -0.69
CA GLY A 707 -25.80 0.11 0.68
C GLY A 707 -24.70 1.11 1.02
N LEU A 708 -23.82 1.45 0.06
CA LEU A 708 -22.82 2.51 0.25
C LEU A 708 -23.48 3.86 0.55
N LEU A 709 -24.63 4.17 -0.05
CA LEU A 709 -25.38 5.41 0.21
C LEU A 709 -26.20 5.42 1.52
N GLU A 710 -25.98 4.47 2.43
CA GLU A 710 -26.65 4.43 3.72
C GLU A 710 -25.94 5.26 4.79
N PHE A 711 -26.21 6.57 4.79
CA PHE A 711 -25.69 7.51 5.78
C PHE A 711 -26.68 8.66 5.99
N PRO A 712 -26.66 9.33 7.16
CA PRO A 712 -27.59 10.41 7.45
C PRO A 712 -27.22 11.67 6.65
N ALA A 713 -27.93 11.87 5.53
CA ALA A 713 -27.85 13.06 4.70
C ALA A 713 -29.23 13.39 4.09
N ASP A 714 -29.33 14.57 3.48
CA ASP A 714 -30.52 14.99 2.73
C ASP A 714 -30.84 14.00 1.61
N GLN A 715 -32.12 13.62 1.47
CA GLN A 715 -32.50 12.62 0.47
C GLN A 715 -32.31 13.10 -0.97
N ASN A 716 -32.52 14.38 -1.25
CA ASN A 716 -32.28 14.92 -2.60
C ASN A 716 -30.80 14.87 -2.96
N PHE A 717 -29.92 15.09 -1.97
CA PHE A 717 -28.49 14.94 -2.16
C PHE A 717 -28.12 13.49 -2.51
N ILE A 718 -28.64 12.52 -1.74
CA ILE A 718 -28.37 11.10 -1.99
C ILE A 718 -28.91 10.67 -3.36
N ASP A 719 -30.12 11.09 -3.72
CA ASP A 719 -30.75 10.72 -4.99
C ASP A 719 -30.06 11.40 -6.19
N GLY A 720 -29.51 12.60 -6.00
CA GLY A 720 -28.65 13.26 -6.99
C GLY A 720 -27.34 12.49 -7.25
N LEU A 721 -26.66 12.05 -6.20
CA LEU A 721 -25.47 11.19 -6.30
C LEU A 721 -25.78 9.87 -7.01
N TRP A 722 -26.91 9.25 -6.66
CA TRP A 722 -27.39 8.02 -7.29
C TRP A 722 -27.62 8.20 -8.80
N SER A 723 -28.34 9.25 -9.21
CA SER A 723 -28.58 9.55 -10.62
C SER A 723 -27.27 9.80 -11.39
N MET A 724 -26.33 10.56 -10.81
CA MET A 724 -25.02 10.78 -11.39
C MET A 724 -24.24 9.47 -11.60
N ALA A 725 -24.26 8.57 -10.61
CA ALA A 725 -23.59 7.27 -10.70
C ALA A 725 -24.22 6.36 -11.76
N LEU A 726 -25.56 6.27 -11.83
CA LEU A 726 -26.25 5.48 -12.87
C LEU A 726 -25.87 5.95 -14.28
N LYS A 727 -25.87 7.27 -14.50
CA LYS A 727 -25.46 7.87 -15.78
C LYS A 727 -24.00 7.56 -16.10
N ALA A 728 -23.10 7.72 -15.13
CA ALA A 728 -21.68 7.40 -15.29
C ALA A 728 -21.45 5.92 -15.66
N LEU A 729 -22.31 5.01 -15.19
CA LEU A 729 -22.24 3.57 -15.43
C LEU A 729 -23.07 3.09 -16.62
N ARG A 730 -23.72 4.00 -17.36
CA ARG A 730 -24.64 3.66 -18.46
C ARG A 730 -25.76 2.70 -18.02
N LEU A 731 -26.19 2.80 -16.77
CA LEU A 731 -27.29 2.02 -16.21
C LEU A 731 -28.63 2.72 -16.46
N PRO A 732 -29.73 1.96 -16.57
CA PRO A 732 -31.06 2.56 -16.69
C PRO A 732 -31.43 3.34 -15.43
N GLU A 733 -32.30 4.34 -15.59
CA GLU A 733 -32.85 5.07 -14.46
C GLU A 733 -33.71 4.14 -13.59
N ILE A 734 -33.25 3.89 -12.38
CA ILE A 734 -33.93 3.06 -11.39
C ILE A 734 -33.95 3.81 -10.06
N SER A 735 -35.05 3.76 -9.32
CA SER A 735 -35.12 4.40 -8.00
C SER A 735 -34.21 3.69 -7.00
N ARG A 736 -33.36 4.46 -6.30
CA ARG A 736 -32.55 3.96 -5.19
C ARG A 736 -33.40 3.28 -4.12
N SER A 737 -34.57 3.83 -3.82
CA SER A 737 -35.48 3.27 -2.80
C SER A 737 -35.94 1.87 -3.16
N THR A 738 -36.19 1.59 -4.44
CA THR A 738 -36.54 0.23 -4.93
C THR A 738 -35.40 -0.75 -4.68
N VAL A 739 -34.16 -0.35 -4.98
CA VAL A 739 -32.97 -1.17 -4.75
C VAL A 739 -32.71 -1.36 -3.25
N ARG A 740 -32.71 -0.27 -2.46
CA ARG A 740 -32.45 -0.30 -1.02
C ARG A 740 -33.48 -1.12 -0.24
N ALA A 741 -34.74 -1.15 -0.68
CA ALA A 741 -35.78 -1.97 -0.06
C ALA A 741 -35.50 -3.49 -0.11
N CYS A 742 -34.55 -3.91 -0.95
CA CYS A 742 -34.11 -5.30 -1.03
C CYS A 742 -33.02 -5.66 -0.02
N ILE A 743 -32.47 -4.68 0.72
CA ILE A 743 -31.57 -4.89 1.86
C ILE A 743 -32.42 -4.77 3.14
N THR A 744 -32.70 -5.88 3.81
CA THR A 744 -33.68 -5.93 4.92
C THR A 744 -33.01 -6.11 6.28
N ALA A 745 -33.81 -6.08 7.35
CA ALA A 745 -33.33 -6.40 8.70
C ALA A 745 -32.72 -7.81 8.78
N GLU A 746 -33.27 -8.78 8.02
CA GLU A 746 -32.71 -10.14 7.91
C GLU A 746 -31.29 -10.14 7.32
N ASP A 747 -31.01 -9.27 6.34
CA ASP A 747 -29.65 -9.13 5.82
C ASP A 747 -28.72 -8.51 6.88
N HIS A 748 -29.19 -7.49 7.60
CA HIS A 748 -28.40 -6.83 8.65
C HIS A 748 -28.10 -7.79 9.82
N GLU A 749 -29.03 -8.66 10.20
CA GLU A 749 -28.82 -9.72 11.20
C GLU A 749 -27.70 -10.68 10.79
N LEU A 750 -27.53 -10.90 9.49
CA LEU A 750 -26.44 -11.67 8.90
C LEU A 750 -25.22 -10.82 8.50
N SER A 751 -25.16 -9.57 8.94
CA SER A 751 -24.08 -8.61 8.64
C SER A 751 -23.89 -8.29 7.14
N ASN A 752 -24.95 -8.43 6.34
CA ASN A 752 -24.98 -8.07 4.92
C ASN A 752 -25.50 -6.64 4.70
N TYR A 753 -24.63 -5.65 4.83
CA TYR A 753 -24.99 -4.23 4.70
C TYR A 753 -24.93 -3.72 3.25
N TYR A 754 -24.17 -4.38 2.37
CA TYR A 754 -23.95 -3.94 0.98
C TYR A 754 -24.56 -4.89 -0.05
N GLY A 755 -25.55 -5.67 0.37
CA GLY A 755 -26.26 -6.63 -0.46
C GLY A 755 -25.89 -8.08 -0.16
N SER A 756 -26.86 -8.96 -0.39
CA SER A 756 -26.79 -10.41 -0.16
C SER A 756 -27.34 -11.17 -1.37
N ARG A 757 -27.13 -12.50 -1.42
CA ARG A 757 -27.76 -13.33 -2.46
C ARG A 757 -29.28 -13.29 -2.39
N ARG A 758 -29.83 -13.24 -1.16
CA ARG A 758 -31.26 -13.08 -0.89
C ARG A 758 -31.78 -11.76 -1.46
N GLY A 759 -31.12 -10.65 -1.15
CA GLY A 759 -31.46 -9.31 -1.65
C GLY A 759 -31.36 -9.20 -3.18
N LEU A 760 -30.38 -9.87 -3.79
CA LEU A 760 -30.24 -9.96 -5.25
C LEU A 760 -31.45 -10.65 -5.90
N ASN A 761 -31.86 -11.79 -5.37
CA ASN A 761 -33.04 -12.51 -5.88
C ASN A 761 -34.33 -11.70 -5.69
N GLN A 762 -34.46 -11.01 -4.56
CA GLN A 762 -35.59 -10.12 -4.30
C GLN A 762 -35.63 -8.96 -5.31
N LEU A 763 -34.50 -8.32 -5.60
CA LEU A 763 -34.41 -7.22 -6.57
C LEU A 763 -34.77 -7.69 -7.98
N LEU A 764 -34.23 -8.84 -8.41
CA LEU A 764 -34.54 -9.41 -9.72
C LEU A 764 -36.04 -9.67 -9.88
N GLY A 765 -36.67 -10.32 -8.90
CA GLY A 765 -38.11 -10.59 -8.93
C GLY A 765 -38.98 -9.33 -8.84
N ALA A 766 -38.54 -8.33 -8.06
CA ALA A 766 -39.23 -7.05 -7.96
C ALA A 766 -39.22 -6.31 -9.31
N LEU A 767 -38.07 -6.23 -9.98
CA LEU A 767 -37.93 -5.56 -11.26
C LEU A 767 -38.70 -6.28 -12.37
N GLU A 768 -38.60 -7.61 -12.45
CA GLU A 768 -39.36 -8.38 -13.45
C GLU A 768 -40.87 -8.12 -13.37
N LYS A 769 -41.40 -7.99 -12.15
CA LYS A 769 -42.82 -7.78 -11.90
C LYS A 769 -43.26 -6.32 -12.07
N SER A 770 -42.48 -5.38 -11.55
CA SER A 770 -42.91 -3.97 -11.39
C SER A 770 -42.30 -3.00 -12.39
N ASP A 771 -41.15 -3.34 -12.98
CA ASP A 771 -40.47 -2.54 -13.99
C ASP A 771 -39.77 -3.44 -15.03
N PRO A 772 -40.55 -4.11 -15.90
CA PRO A 772 -40.01 -5.06 -16.87
C PRO A 772 -39.11 -4.40 -17.92
N VAL A 773 -39.23 -3.08 -18.14
CA VAL A 773 -38.39 -2.33 -19.06
C VAL A 773 -36.97 -2.21 -18.49
N THR A 774 -36.84 -1.74 -17.25
CA THR A 774 -35.55 -1.70 -16.54
C THR A 774 -34.96 -3.10 -16.41
N PHE A 775 -35.77 -4.12 -16.12
CA PHE A 775 -35.32 -5.51 -16.06
C PHE A 775 -34.69 -6.00 -17.38
N GLN A 776 -35.30 -5.66 -18.52
CA GLN A 776 -34.75 -5.96 -19.85
C GLN A 776 -33.47 -5.17 -20.13
N GLN A 777 -33.44 -3.86 -19.83
CA GLN A 777 -32.26 -3.02 -20.03
C GLN A 777 -31.05 -3.49 -19.22
N LEU A 778 -31.26 -3.89 -17.96
CA LEU A 778 -30.22 -4.50 -17.13
C LEU A 778 -29.75 -5.86 -17.68
N GLY A 779 -30.55 -6.52 -18.50
CA GLY A 779 -30.16 -7.75 -19.21
C GLY A 779 -29.54 -7.54 -20.59
N SER A 780 -29.22 -6.29 -20.98
CA SER A 780 -28.62 -6.00 -22.29
C SER A 780 -27.33 -6.78 -22.53
N GLU A 781 -27.16 -7.30 -23.74
CA GLU A 781 -25.91 -7.94 -24.20
C GLU A 781 -24.80 -6.91 -24.48
N ASP A 782 -25.09 -5.61 -24.45
CA ASP A 782 -24.06 -4.57 -24.56
C ASP A 782 -23.10 -4.66 -23.36
N PRO A 783 -21.82 -5.01 -23.56
CA PRO A 783 -20.85 -5.20 -22.48
C PRO A 783 -20.45 -3.88 -21.79
N LEU A 784 -20.86 -2.73 -22.34
CA LEU A 784 -20.59 -1.40 -21.77
C LEU A 784 -21.64 -0.97 -20.74
N VAL A 785 -22.83 -1.58 -20.72
CA VAL A 785 -23.85 -1.30 -19.71
C VAL A 785 -23.37 -1.80 -18.35
N GLY A 786 -23.34 -0.90 -17.36
CA GLY A 786 -22.77 -1.16 -16.04
C GLY A 786 -21.26 -0.94 -15.95
N ARG A 787 -20.64 -0.32 -16.97
CA ARG A 787 -19.25 0.13 -16.94
C ARG A 787 -19.17 1.64 -17.00
N LEU A 788 -18.09 2.17 -16.42
CA LEU A 788 -17.85 3.61 -16.41
C LEU A 788 -17.69 4.14 -17.83
N ALA A 789 -18.40 5.21 -18.14
CA ALA A 789 -18.24 5.95 -19.38
C ALA A 789 -16.93 6.75 -19.36
N GLU A 790 -16.20 6.72 -20.48
CA GLU A 790 -15.04 7.58 -20.69
C GLU A 790 -15.44 9.06 -20.58
N LEU A 791 -14.57 9.84 -19.94
CA LEU A 791 -14.73 11.26 -19.76
C LEU A 791 -14.48 11.99 -21.08
N ASP A 792 -15.38 12.92 -21.39
CA ASP A 792 -15.14 13.94 -22.39
C ASP A 792 -14.32 15.06 -21.73
N LEU A 793 -13.04 15.11 -22.06
CA LEU A 793 -12.10 16.08 -21.49
C LEU A 793 -12.05 17.39 -22.30
N GLY A 794 -12.85 17.51 -23.37
CA GLY A 794 -12.76 18.58 -24.35
C GLY A 794 -11.49 18.47 -25.22
N ALA A 795 -11.49 19.11 -26.38
CA ALA A 795 -10.24 19.36 -27.11
C ALA A 795 -9.48 20.45 -26.36
N SER A 796 -8.30 20.11 -25.81
CA SER A 796 -7.37 21.07 -25.19
C SER A 796 -6.82 22.06 -26.21
#